data_AF-A0A959FCW4-F1
#
_entry.id   AF-A0A959FCW4-F1
#
_cell.length_a   1.000
_cell.length_b   1.000
_cell.length_c   1.000
_cell.angle_alpha   90.00
_cell.angle_beta   90.00
_cell.angle_gamma   90.00
#
_symmetry.space_group_name_H-M   'P 1'
#
loop_
_entity.id
_entity.type
_entity.pdbx_description
1 polymer ?
#
loop_
_entity_poly.entity_id
_entity_poly.type
_entity_poly.pdbx_seq_one_letter_code
_entity_poly.pdbx_strand_id
1 'polypeptide(L)'
;MKENTLKKTLQPVFIILDFFLTPANQLIKTRSLQLMLCLSFGLLSFNIGKAQTTSRTFINEGTELIKLYVAGKEVASIDFGRSQRVDGLKLHDEIEVKVPGNPEKIWYPIYINDLKDPGLITITAQIPWGDPGNDIRSRYERPIDFGNNLDGILISDFDPFCVVNSFKARIFKGIENNSVDYNLESNHILPLGFTYNGSIGNGGGESESSLVVGANSFKKQLNVGFGGSFPLEQTGKVKGELDFSYNQTNSTRLGQSDYFFYAKQKHNKYSVSLDLNKLHEVRLDPYFIADVEKISSLEMARKFIQTYGTNYPTTVVYGGAYTSYIAISESDFMNAESKGFNLAAGVSLSKPGEKTINPNDKGGKTITGSSGSSEVASGKLQAGLQVDREVRDIINNSNSQFTYCGGSGDFFGYGVDFDDATSIGVETGVIYELIRPEIMKTKSTEATLSKIRTWVKQAVDEVVQNINTYDPTKIVTRVFSVKLNSFHMSDHSDDANRKVKGSFSVRSSSGNSYTLWSQGQFKEIFTNELFNNPNKNWVTFIQKSDQNGVFAPVSLSFSGSITEEDDVVGSGDDDILQIIEGQTIDVSNMGPQKPHKVIFEHNILSGTQRMTIEADLIIRPAFGFAHLFPSSGTFSASRSGTTDSSPLLQLPTRNATTGGPAPSTMTKEEFDALSKGRPVAVKDNLAVKDDFIDLNATYYITDAKHNKSLVTGMVYGGGVYHQTPRNSPVDASWYFLPTGDGYYYIYDLRYNKALAGPDYYNHLGGGTHFVYHQDPNGRTNAQWKITPSGMPGKYIITDRKHGKSLVAGDVADNNIYLQSPNNRLNAYWTFTATKDKAPAVKPDPNPTPTPTASTTPVTTKPATNTLAPASAGLVRIMSIMGFNNYLHHQNNKPENGQIQADWSSSQWRLVPVEGGLVRIQSSVHPDKYLHIQNGPLELGTIDLNWASALWKIVPAQAGVIRIQSSLHPDKYFYPLGNDVVVDVVDFNSYSGPVVSSMWKIEGEIPTTASNTPTETVPATTAAAANTMTPASPGYVRIQNYWKKTHYVHNENGALEDGLIQPNWWSSQWKIVPVHSGWVRIQNKWKPDQYLHNQNGKLEVGTIEPNWASAMWKLVPASQDGWVRIQNSWYQNRYIHNQNGKIEVGEIDTNWGSALWKVE
;
A
#
# COMPACT_ATOMS: atom_id res chain seq x y z
N MET A 1 -48.54 52.91 -12.89
CA MET A 1 -48.22 53.51 -11.58
C MET A 1 -48.81 52.63 -10.50
N LYS A 2 -48.05 52.36 -9.42
CA LYS A 2 -48.42 51.48 -8.28
C LYS A 2 -48.67 50.00 -8.63
N GLU A 3 -48.70 49.17 -7.58
CA GLU A 3 -48.50 47.71 -7.63
C GLU A 3 -49.77 46.88 -7.29
N ASN A 4 -49.71 45.58 -7.62
CA ASN A 4 -50.47 44.44 -7.04
C ASN A 4 -52.01 44.44 -7.30
N THR A 5 -52.73 43.30 -7.44
CA THR A 5 -52.45 41.91 -7.01
C THR A 5 -53.27 40.84 -7.79
N LEU A 6 -52.81 39.56 -7.78
CA LEU A 6 -53.60 38.29 -7.64
C LEU A 6 -54.19 37.45 -8.84
N LYS A 7 -53.54 36.30 -9.10
CA LYS A 7 -53.99 34.88 -9.36
C LYS A 7 -55.23 34.49 -10.24
N LYS A 8 -55.00 33.52 -11.16
CA LYS A 8 -55.73 32.23 -11.43
C LYS A 8 -55.01 31.43 -12.56
N THR A 9 -54.97 30.08 -12.76
CA THR A 9 -55.56 28.81 -12.23
C THR A 9 -56.99 28.42 -12.67
N LEU A 10 -57.34 27.17 -13.09
CA LEU A 10 -56.61 25.88 -13.32
C LEU A 10 -57.49 24.86 -14.12
N GLN A 11 -56.89 23.76 -14.64
CA GLN A 11 -57.51 22.43 -14.97
C GLN A 11 -58.39 22.25 -16.26
N PRO A 12 -58.59 21.00 -16.80
CA PRO A 12 -58.57 20.73 -18.26
C PRO A 12 -59.60 19.67 -18.78
N VAL A 13 -59.19 18.87 -19.80
CA VAL A 13 -59.78 17.63 -20.41
C VAL A 13 -60.55 17.82 -21.73
N PHE A 14 -60.32 16.91 -22.68
CA PHE A 14 -60.98 16.77 -23.99
C PHE A 14 -61.24 15.28 -24.31
N ILE A 15 -62.24 14.97 -25.15
CA ILE A 15 -62.67 13.60 -25.51
C ILE A 15 -62.88 13.44 -27.03
N ILE A 16 -62.28 12.39 -27.59
CA ILE A 16 -62.66 11.49 -28.72
C ILE A 16 -63.55 12.04 -29.87
N LEU A 17 -63.06 11.93 -31.12
CA LEU A 17 -63.75 11.21 -32.23
C LEU A 17 -62.87 11.02 -33.50
N ASP A 18 -63.07 9.89 -34.20
CA ASP A 18 -62.43 9.48 -35.47
C ASP A 18 -63.17 9.98 -36.73
N PHE A 19 -62.55 9.91 -37.93
CA PHE A 19 -63.14 9.26 -39.13
C PHE A 19 -62.16 9.05 -40.34
N PHE A 20 -61.89 7.77 -40.65
CA PHE A 20 -61.50 7.06 -41.89
C PHE A 20 -60.96 7.74 -43.20
N LEU A 21 -59.87 7.13 -43.74
CA LEU A 21 -59.51 6.68 -45.14
C LEU A 21 -59.90 7.54 -46.38
N THR A 22 -59.20 7.55 -47.54
CA THR A 22 -58.57 6.46 -48.34
C THR A 22 -57.63 7.06 -49.45
N PRO A 23 -56.71 6.32 -50.14
CA PRO A 23 -55.67 6.93 -51.00
C PRO A 23 -55.71 6.61 -52.52
N ALA A 24 -55.21 7.53 -53.37
CA ALA A 24 -54.78 7.36 -54.77
C ALA A 24 -54.12 8.66 -55.31
N ASN A 25 -53.48 8.78 -56.49
CA ASN A 25 -52.46 8.01 -57.24
C ASN A 25 -52.08 8.87 -58.50
N GLN A 26 -51.07 8.50 -59.30
CA GLN A 26 -50.71 9.08 -60.65
C GLN A 26 -50.09 10.51 -60.71
N LEU A 27 -49.34 10.93 -61.77
CA LEU A 27 -48.36 10.26 -62.68
C LEU A 27 -47.60 11.31 -63.56
N ILE A 28 -46.43 10.93 -64.12
CA ILE A 28 -45.71 11.51 -65.29
C ILE A 28 -44.83 12.80 -65.13
N LYS A 29 -43.62 12.63 -65.72
CA LYS A 29 -42.55 13.52 -66.24
C LYS A 29 -43.03 14.88 -66.83
N THR A 30 -42.20 15.92 -67.11
CA THR A 30 -40.88 15.89 -67.77
C THR A 30 -40.07 17.21 -67.65
N ARG A 31 -38.73 17.07 -67.62
CA ARG A 31 -37.62 18.03 -67.87
C ARG A 31 -37.86 19.53 -68.20
N SER A 32 -37.04 20.35 -67.51
CA SER A 32 -36.12 21.40 -68.02
C SER A 32 -36.42 22.90 -67.84
N LEU A 33 -35.28 23.59 -67.62
CA LEU A 33 -34.94 25.01 -67.75
C LEU A 33 -35.18 26.01 -66.60
N GLN A 34 -34.18 26.88 -66.52
CA GLN A 34 -33.93 28.02 -65.65
C GLN A 34 -35.11 29.00 -65.52
N LEU A 35 -35.49 29.38 -64.30
CA LEU A 35 -35.68 30.78 -63.90
C LEU A 35 -35.77 30.91 -62.36
N MET A 36 -35.83 32.17 -61.88
CA MET A 36 -35.78 32.60 -60.47
C MET A 36 -34.40 32.44 -59.78
N LEU A 37 -33.86 33.44 -59.07
CA LEU A 37 -34.38 34.80 -58.83
C LEU A 37 -33.22 35.80 -58.64
N CYS A 38 -33.16 36.84 -59.49
CA CYS A 38 -32.35 38.03 -59.26
C CYS A 38 -33.30 39.20 -58.96
N LEU A 39 -33.06 39.92 -57.85
CA LEU A 39 -33.55 41.25 -57.43
C LEU A 39 -33.48 41.28 -55.88
N SER A 40 -32.91 42.26 -55.19
CA SER A 40 -32.02 43.36 -55.64
C SER A 40 -31.20 43.85 -54.43
N PHE A 41 -29.98 44.35 -54.64
CA PHE A 41 -29.17 44.92 -53.57
C PHE A 41 -29.75 46.24 -53.05
N GLY A 42 -30.04 46.31 -51.75
CA GLY A 42 -30.24 47.56 -51.00
C GLY A 42 -29.10 47.74 -50.01
N LEU A 43 -28.38 48.86 -50.09
CA LEU A 43 -27.20 49.13 -49.26
C LEU A 43 -27.59 49.45 -47.81
N LEU A 44 -27.35 48.50 -46.90
CA LEU A 44 -27.20 48.76 -45.46
C LEU A 44 -25.75 48.49 -45.06
N SER A 45 -24.93 49.53 -45.15
CA SER A 45 -23.51 49.49 -44.79
C SER A 45 -23.31 49.34 -43.28
N PHE A 46 -23.43 48.11 -42.77
CA PHE A 46 -22.99 47.80 -41.42
C PHE A 46 -21.49 48.09 -41.31
N ASN A 47 -21.14 49.05 -40.46
CA ASN A 47 -19.76 49.21 -39.99
C ASN A 47 -19.39 47.94 -39.22
N ILE A 48 -18.69 47.02 -39.88
CA ILE A 48 -17.95 45.96 -39.19
C ILE A 48 -16.90 46.67 -38.34
N GLY A 49 -17.18 46.77 -37.04
CA GLY A 49 -16.30 47.46 -36.10
C GLY A 49 -14.89 46.91 -36.22
N LYS A 50 -13.89 47.79 -36.35
CA LYS A 50 -12.48 47.40 -36.43
C LYS A 50 -12.20 46.43 -35.28
N ALA A 51 -11.77 45.20 -35.61
CA ALA A 51 -11.49 44.17 -34.63
C ALA A 51 -10.60 44.74 -33.53
N GLN A 52 -11.08 44.70 -32.29
CA GLN A 52 -10.36 45.33 -31.18
C GLN A 52 -9.04 44.60 -30.98
N THR A 53 -7.96 45.37 -31.05
CA THR A 53 -6.60 44.88 -30.84
C THR A 53 -6.02 45.49 -29.57
N THR A 54 -5.11 44.76 -28.96
CA THR A 54 -4.42 45.12 -27.73
C THR A 54 -2.90 45.00 -27.94
N SER A 55 -2.16 45.33 -26.88
CA SER A 55 -0.70 45.28 -26.84
C SER A 55 -0.26 44.49 -25.62
N ARG A 56 0.84 43.75 -25.72
CA ARG A 56 1.49 43.10 -24.56
C ARG A 56 2.99 43.28 -24.61
N THR A 57 3.61 43.37 -23.45
CA THR A 57 5.08 43.39 -23.33
C THR A 57 5.54 42.05 -22.76
N PHE A 58 6.34 41.33 -23.55
CA PHE A 58 6.91 40.05 -23.15
C PHE A 58 8.34 40.26 -22.65
N ILE A 59 8.72 39.66 -21.52
CA ILE A 59 10.11 39.61 -21.04
C ILE A 59 10.65 38.19 -21.22
N ASN A 60 11.87 38.06 -21.74
CA ASN A 60 12.60 36.81 -21.71
C ASN A 60 13.59 36.79 -20.53
N GLU A 61 13.31 35.99 -19.52
CA GLU A 61 14.20 35.73 -18.38
C GLU A 61 15.01 34.43 -18.55
N GLY A 62 14.77 33.69 -19.65
CA GLY A 62 15.57 32.54 -20.06
C GLY A 62 16.87 32.91 -20.78
N THR A 63 17.92 32.11 -20.59
CA THR A 63 19.28 32.38 -21.11
C THR A 63 19.47 32.21 -22.63
N GLU A 64 18.42 31.85 -23.36
CA GLU A 64 18.42 31.61 -24.81
C GLU A 64 17.46 32.61 -25.49
N LEU A 65 17.74 32.97 -26.75
CA LEU A 65 16.81 33.75 -27.58
C LEU A 65 15.47 33.00 -27.72
N ILE A 66 14.36 33.70 -27.46
CA ILE A 66 13.00 33.19 -27.76
C ILE A 66 12.40 33.91 -28.96
N LYS A 67 11.54 33.21 -29.71
CA LYS A 67 10.74 33.75 -30.80
C LYS A 67 9.26 33.51 -30.54
N LEU A 68 8.43 34.54 -30.78
CA LEU A 68 6.97 34.47 -30.62
C LEU A 68 6.32 34.43 -32.01
N TYR A 69 5.35 33.52 -32.20
CA TYR A 69 4.60 33.35 -33.44
C TYR A 69 3.10 33.44 -33.19
N VAL A 70 2.37 34.22 -34.01
CA VAL A 70 0.90 34.25 -34.03
C VAL A 70 0.41 33.69 -35.36
N ALA A 71 -0.47 32.68 -35.30
CA ALA A 71 -0.96 31.95 -36.47
C ALA A 71 0.17 31.51 -37.44
N GLY A 72 1.30 31.05 -36.88
CA GLY A 72 2.49 30.61 -37.62
C GLY A 72 3.39 31.73 -38.15
N LYS A 73 3.04 33.02 -37.99
CA LYS A 73 3.88 34.15 -38.39
C LYS A 73 4.66 34.71 -37.19
N GLU A 74 5.96 34.91 -37.34
CA GLU A 74 6.79 35.53 -36.30
C GLU A 74 6.34 36.98 -36.02
N VAL A 75 6.16 37.31 -34.73
CA VAL A 75 5.76 38.65 -34.25
C VAL A 75 6.80 39.29 -33.32
N ALA A 76 7.72 38.51 -32.73
CA ALA A 76 8.79 39.00 -31.87
C ALA A 76 9.99 38.02 -31.80
N SER A 77 11.16 38.56 -31.47
CA SER A 77 12.42 37.86 -31.18
C SER A 77 13.07 38.55 -29.98
N ILE A 78 13.21 37.86 -28.85
CA ILE A 78 13.54 38.47 -27.56
C ILE A 78 14.77 37.78 -26.93
N ASP A 79 15.88 38.50 -26.86
CA ASP A 79 17.11 38.04 -26.19
C ASP A 79 16.94 37.96 -24.66
N PHE A 80 17.82 37.18 -24.01
CA PHE A 80 17.90 37.09 -22.55
C PHE A 80 17.98 38.46 -21.87
N GLY A 81 17.17 38.67 -20.84
CA GLY A 81 17.11 39.91 -20.06
C GLY A 81 16.51 41.09 -20.83
N ARG A 82 15.91 40.86 -22.01
CA ARG A 82 15.21 41.87 -22.80
C ARG A 82 13.71 41.69 -22.75
N SER A 83 13.01 42.75 -23.12
CA SER A 83 11.58 42.74 -23.33
C SER A 83 11.22 43.30 -24.71
N GLN A 84 10.13 42.79 -25.29
CA GLN A 84 9.58 43.30 -26.54
C GLN A 84 8.08 43.46 -26.44
N ARG A 85 7.59 44.62 -26.90
CA ARG A 85 6.17 44.89 -27.05
C ARG A 85 5.67 44.32 -28.37
N VAL A 86 4.59 43.54 -28.33
CA VAL A 86 3.86 43.05 -29.49
C VAL A 86 2.52 43.79 -29.55
N ASP A 87 2.28 44.46 -30.66
CA ASP A 87 1.07 45.23 -30.94
C ASP A 87 0.18 44.53 -31.97
N GLY A 88 -1.13 44.80 -31.94
CA GLY A 88 -2.08 44.28 -32.92
C GLY A 88 -2.66 42.90 -32.59
N LEU A 89 -2.35 42.37 -31.40
CA LEU A 89 -2.90 41.12 -30.86
C LEU A 89 -4.41 41.25 -30.66
N LYS A 90 -5.17 40.19 -30.96
CA LYS A 90 -6.63 40.11 -30.81
C LYS A 90 -7.02 39.16 -29.69
N LEU A 91 -8.26 39.27 -29.26
CA LEU A 91 -8.88 38.25 -28.41
C LEU A 91 -8.84 36.90 -29.13
N HIS A 92 -8.38 35.86 -28.44
CA HIS A 92 -8.13 34.50 -28.94
C HIS A 92 -6.97 34.34 -29.93
N ASP A 93 -6.08 35.33 -30.10
CA ASP A 93 -4.80 35.07 -30.78
C ASP A 93 -3.95 34.10 -29.93
N GLU A 94 -3.46 33.05 -30.57
CA GLU A 94 -2.55 32.04 -30.00
C GLU A 94 -1.10 32.43 -30.29
N ILE A 95 -0.28 32.53 -29.24
CA ILE A 95 1.15 32.88 -29.32
C ILE A 95 2.00 31.66 -29.00
N GLU A 96 2.57 31.05 -30.03
CA GLU A 96 3.51 29.93 -29.94
C GLU A 96 4.93 30.46 -29.65
N VAL A 97 5.60 29.90 -28.63
CA VAL A 97 6.97 30.30 -28.22
C VAL A 97 7.97 29.24 -28.67
N LYS A 98 9.06 29.65 -29.34
CA LYS A 98 10.11 28.76 -29.84
C LYS A 98 11.50 29.23 -29.41
N VAL A 99 12.38 28.27 -29.11
CA VAL A 99 13.81 28.51 -28.85
C VAL A 99 14.62 28.05 -30.08
N PRO A 100 15.16 28.97 -30.91
CA PRO A 100 15.93 28.58 -32.09
C PRO A 100 17.17 27.77 -31.71
N GLY A 101 17.33 26.59 -32.30
CA GLY A 101 18.42 25.66 -32.00
C GLY A 101 18.17 24.72 -30.82
N ASN A 102 17.07 24.86 -30.08
CA ASN A 102 16.72 23.96 -28.96
C ASN A 102 15.27 23.45 -29.07
N PRO A 103 14.96 22.53 -30.01
CA PRO A 103 13.60 22.08 -30.31
C PRO A 103 12.97 21.21 -29.21
N GLU A 104 13.75 20.74 -28.23
CA GLU A 104 13.25 19.94 -27.10
C GLU A 104 12.58 20.82 -26.02
N LYS A 105 12.85 22.14 -26.02
CA LYS A 105 12.19 23.12 -25.15
C LYS A 105 10.81 23.53 -25.71
N ILE A 106 9.87 22.61 -25.58
CA ILE A 106 8.46 22.83 -25.92
C ILE A 106 7.82 23.75 -24.89
N TRP A 107 7.28 24.88 -25.37
CA TRP A 107 6.43 25.78 -24.60
C TRP A 107 4.96 25.55 -24.92
N TYR A 108 4.09 25.67 -23.92
CA TYR A 108 2.65 25.80 -24.17
C TYR A 108 2.33 27.17 -24.80
N PRO A 109 1.43 27.25 -25.78
CA PRO A 109 1.07 28.51 -26.40
C PRO A 109 0.34 29.45 -25.42
N ILE A 110 0.59 30.75 -25.54
CA ILE A 110 0.03 31.81 -24.70
C ILE A 110 -1.19 32.40 -25.42
N TYR A 111 -2.37 32.35 -24.80
CA TYR A 111 -3.62 32.85 -25.39
C TYR A 111 -3.97 34.26 -24.89
N ILE A 112 -4.29 35.17 -25.83
CA ILE A 112 -4.72 36.54 -25.50
C ILE A 112 -6.21 36.57 -25.15
N ASN A 113 -6.51 36.50 -23.85
CA ASN A 113 -7.86 36.32 -23.31
C ASN A 113 -8.52 37.60 -22.72
N ASP A 114 -7.82 38.73 -22.72
CA ASP A 114 -8.41 40.06 -22.44
C ASP A 114 -7.77 41.13 -23.34
N LEU A 115 -8.51 42.21 -23.58
CA LEU A 115 -8.07 43.37 -24.37
C LEU A 115 -7.75 44.60 -23.50
N LYS A 116 -8.19 44.65 -22.25
CA LYS A 116 -8.17 45.85 -21.38
C LYS A 116 -6.85 46.06 -20.64
N ASP A 117 -6.23 45.01 -20.11
CA ASP A 117 -4.95 45.12 -19.39
C ASP A 117 -3.74 44.99 -20.33
N PRO A 118 -2.93 46.04 -20.56
CA PRO A 118 -1.71 45.98 -21.40
C PRO A 118 -0.51 45.30 -20.69
N GLY A 119 -0.79 44.41 -19.74
CA GLY A 119 0.14 43.86 -18.76
C GLY A 119 1.38 43.14 -19.28
N LEU A 120 2.27 42.86 -18.33
CA LEU A 120 3.58 42.25 -18.54
C LEU A 120 3.49 40.72 -18.53
N ILE A 121 4.10 40.06 -19.51
CA ILE A 121 4.14 38.60 -19.61
C ILE A 121 5.60 38.13 -19.55
N THR A 122 6.01 37.53 -18.43
CA THR A 122 7.36 37.02 -18.23
C THR A 122 7.48 35.57 -18.69
N ILE A 123 8.53 35.27 -19.47
CA ILE A 123 8.85 33.96 -20.02
C ILE A 123 10.18 33.50 -19.41
N THR A 124 10.11 32.63 -18.40
CA THR A 124 11.26 32.07 -17.66
C THR A 124 11.60 30.67 -18.15
N ALA A 125 12.69 30.51 -18.91
CA ALA A 125 13.10 29.19 -19.42
C ALA A 125 13.68 28.28 -18.31
N GLN A 126 12.81 27.65 -17.53
CA GLN A 126 13.20 26.51 -16.69
C GLN A 126 13.52 25.29 -17.56
N ILE A 127 14.57 24.57 -17.17
CA ILE A 127 15.03 23.35 -17.82
C ILE A 127 13.99 22.24 -17.56
N PRO A 128 13.60 21.42 -18.55
CA PRO A 128 12.81 20.22 -18.30
C PRO A 128 13.50 19.35 -17.24
N TRP A 129 12.80 18.97 -16.17
CA TRP A 129 13.39 18.35 -14.98
C TRP A 129 14.31 17.16 -15.32
N GLY A 130 15.62 17.32 -15.10
CA GLY A 130 16.63 16.45 -15.70
C GLY A 130 17.82 16.05 -14.82
N ASP A 131 18.07 16.68 -13.65
CA ASP A 131 18.99 16.15 -12.63
C ASP A 131 18.77 16.81 -11.25
N PRO A 132 18.60 16.04 -10.15
CA PRO A 132 18.57 16.55 -8.78
C PRO A 132 19.86 16.20 -7.98
N GLY A 133 21.04 16.32 -8.59
CA GLY A 133 22.31 16.28 -7.88
C GLY A 133 22.50 17.46 -6.93
N ASN A 134 22.40 17.22 -5.61
CA ASN A 134 22.77 18.14 -4.52
C ASN A 134 22.03 19.49 -4.41
N ASP A 135 20.75 19.49 -4.05
CA ASP A 135 20.26 20.08 -2.77
C ASP A 135 18.73 19.90 -2.63
N ILE A 136 18.30 19.20 -1.57
CA ILE A 136 16.87 18.99 -1.24
C ILE A 136 16.64 19.16 0.28
N ARG A 137 17.45 19.98 0.98
CA ARG A 137 17.44 20.06 2.46
C ARG A 137 16.43 21.04 3.08
N SER A 138 15.48 21.60 2.33
CA SER A 138 14.67 22.73 2.83
C SER A 138 13.16 22.68 2.62
N ARG A 139 12.59 21.66 1.94
CA ARG A 139 11.13 21.50 1.77
C ARG A 139 10.74 20.02 1.77
N TYR A 140 9.59 19.70 2.37
CA TYR A 140 9.07 18.33 2.61
C TYR A 140 9.78 17.50 3.69
N GLU A 141 10.04 18.11 4.85
CA GLU A 141 9.91 17.35 6.11
C GLU A 141 8.43 17.29 6.56
N ARG A 142 8.09 16.35 7.46
CA ARG A 142 6.73 15.80 7.63
C ARG A 142 5.89 16.56 8.69
N PRO A 143 4.56 16.32 8.76
CA PRO A 143 4.07 15.22 9.63
C PRO A 143 3.00 14.32 8.96
N ILE A 144 3.20 12.99 8.98
CA ILE A 144 2.45 12.02 9.83
C ILE A 144 1.06 11.64 9.28
N ASP A 145 0.99 10.54 8.54
CA ASP A 145 -0.26 9.87 8.16
C ASP A 145 -0.87 9.11 9.35
N PHE A 146 -1.83 9.73 10.04
CA PHE A 146 -2.80 9.02 10.89
C PHE A 146 -4.22 9.54 10.60
N GLY A 147 -4.98 8.76 9.85
CA GLY A 147 -6.40 9.02 9.58
C GLY A 147 -7.06 7.78 8.98
N ASN A 148 -8.21 7.39 9.53
CA ASN A 148 -9.04 6.41 8.85
C ASN A 148 -9.64 7.07 7.61
N ASN A 149 -9.57 6.42 6.44
CA ASN A 149 -10.25 6.89 5.23
C ASN A 149 -11.76 6.62 5.33
N LEU A 150 -12.40 7.39 6.21
CA LEU A 150 -13.83 7.62 6.23
C LEU A 150 -14.07 8.88 5.37
N ASP A 151 -15.09 8.84 4.53
CA ASP A 151 -15.54 9.94 3.67
C ASP A 151 -14.58 10.44 2.56
N GLY A 152 -13.37 9.88 2.39
CA GLY A 152 -12.48 10.21 1.26
C GLY A 152 -11.64 11.47 1.43
N ILE A 153 -11.70 12.09 2.61
CA ILE A 153 -11.25 13.47 2.84
C ILE A 153 -10.16 13.47 3.90
N LEU A 154 -8.91 13.57 3.45
CA LEU A 154 -7.75 13.73 4.31
C LEU A 154 -7.61 15.19 4.73
N ILE A 155 -7.93 15.53 5.98
CA ILE A 155 -7.85 16.92 6.49
C ILE A 155 -6.42 17.49 6.40
N SER A 156 -5.40 16.63 6.38
CA SER A 156 -4.00 16.98 6.10
C SER A 156 -3.74 17.62 4.73
N ASP A 157 -4.61 17.36 3.75
CA ASP A 157 -4.43 17.79 2.36
C ASP A 157 -4.99 19.21 2.13
N PHE A 158 -5.61 19.80 3.15
CA PHE A 158 -6.24 21.12 3.11
C PHE A 158 -5.23 22.20 3.52
N ASP A 159 -4.72 22.95 2.53
CA ASP A 159 -3.81 24.07 2.73
C ASP A 159 -4.62 25.35 3.04
N PRO A 160 -4.54 25.92 4.26
CA PRO A 160 -5.30 27.11 4.64
C PRO A 160 -4.79 28.40 3.97
N PHE A 161 -3.65 28.35 3.27
CA PHE A 161 -3.11 29.44 2.45
C PHE A 161 -3.29 29.18 0.95
N CYS A 162 -3.60 27.95 0.54
CA CYS A 162 -3.90 27.58 -0.83
C CYS A 162 -5.16 26.73 -0.93
N VAL A 163 -6.30 27.34 -0.61
CA VAL A 163 -7.67 26.78 -0.66
C VAL A 163 -7.96 25.93 -1.90
N VAL A 164 -7.40 26.33 -3.04
CA VAL A 164 -7.49 25.65 -4.34
C VAL A 164 -6.82 24.27 -4.35
N ASN A 165 -5.69 24.12 -3.65
CA ASN A 165 -5.03 22.83 -3.47
C ASN A 165 -5.87 21.88 -2.61
N SER A 166 -6.62 22.40 -1.65
CA SER A 166 -7.46 21.62 -0.73
C SER A 166 -8.61 20.87 -1.41
N PHE A 167 -8.99 21.28 -2.62
CA PHE A 167 -9.93 20.55 -3.48
C PHE A 167 -9.23 19.52 -4.41
N LYS A 168 -7.90 19.31 -4.30
CA LYS A 168 -7.13 18.30 -5.06
C LYS A 168 -7.24 16.87 -4.52
N ALA A 169 -8.26 16.58 -3.71
CA ALA A 169 -8.87 15.25 -3.81
C ALA A 169 -9.12 14.95 -5.30
N ARG A 170 -8.77 13.75 -5.78
CA ARG A 170 -8.56 13.44 -7.22
C ARG A 170 -9.82 13.48 -8.11
N ILE A 171 -10.87 14.11 -7.61
CA ILE A 171 -12.22 14.27 -8.16
C ILE A 171 -12.32 15.55 -9.00
N PHE A 172 -11.73 16.66 -8.53
CA PHE A 172 -11.78 17.96 -9.20
C PHE A 172 -10.47 18.26 -9.93
N LYS A 173 -10.54 18.87 -11.11
CA LYS A 173 -9.34 19.32 -11.80
C LYS A 173 -8.78 20.54 -11.04
N GLY A 174 -7.64 20.37 -10.38
CA GLY A 174 -6.95 21.48 -9.71
C GLY A 174 -6.56 22.59 -10.69
N ILE A 175 -6.48 23.83 -10.20
CA ILE A 175 -6.03 24.96 -11.03
C ILE A 175 -4.55 24.76 -11.41
N GLU A 176 -4.32 24.62 -12.71
CA GLU A 176 -3.04 24.89 -13.36
C GLU A 176 -2.91 26.41 -13.55
N ASN A 177 -1.71 26.98 -13.41
CA ASN A 177 -1.47 28.44 -13.39
C ASN A 177 -1.92 29.24 -14.63
N ASN A 178 -2.46 28.58 -15.66
CA ASN A 178 -2.98 29.20 -16.89
C ASN A 178 -4.43 28.75 -17.25
N SER A 179 -5.16 28.10 -16.33
CA SER A 179 -6.49 27.50 -16.63
C SER A 179 -7.61 28.54 -16.67
N VAL A 180 -8.25 28.71 -17.83
CA VAL A 180 -9.17 29.81 -18.21
C VAL A 180 -10.55 29.82 -17.50
N ASP A 181 -10.68 29.16 -16.35
CA ASP A 181 -11.96 28.79 -15.74
C ASP A 181 -12.09 29.33 -14.32
N TYR A 182 -12.01 30.65 -14.17
CA TYR A 182 -12.11 31.33 -12.88
C TYR A 182 -13.18 32.42 -12.82
N ASN A 183 -13.82 32.55 -11.65
CA ASN A 183 -14.54 33.76 -11.26
C ASN A 183 -13.69 34.59 -10.30
N LEU A 184 -13.75 35.92 -10.42
CA LEU A 184 -13.07 36.86 -9.51
C LEU A 184 -14.07 37.37 -8.48
N GLU A 185 -14.36 36.56 -7.47
CA GLU A 185 -15.25 36.95 -6.37
C GLU A 185 -14.42 37.57 -5.23
N SER A 186 -14.80 38.77 -4.78
CA SER A 186 -14.21 39.40 -3.59
C SER A 186 -12.68 39.54 -3.61
N ASN A 187 -12.08 39.78 -4.79
CA ASN A 187 -10.64 39.79 -5.09
C ASN A 187 -9.91 38.43 -4.98
N HIS A 188 -10.64 37.32 -4.83
CA HIS A 188 -10.08 35.96 -4.87
C HIS A 188 -10.36 35.29 -6.22
N ILE A 189 -9.38 34.55 -6.73
CA ILE A 189 -9.51 33.73 -7.94
C ILE A 189 -10.04 32.36 -7.52
N LEU A 190 -11.31 32.09 -7.82
CA LEU A 190 -11.97 30.80 -7.57
C LEU A 190 -12.15 30.04 -8.88
N PRO A 191 -12.14 28.70 -8.90
CA PRO A 191 -12.60 27.95 -10.07
C PRO A 191 -14.09 28.20 -10.35
N LEU A 192 -14.53 28.07 -11.60
CA LEU A 192 -15.96 28.10 -11.95
C LEU A 192 -16.75 27.04 -11.16
N GLY A 193 -17.96 27.42 -10.72
CA GLY A 193 -18.81 26.62 -9.83
C GLY A 193 -18.47 26.71 -8.33
N PHE A 194 -17.47 27.49 -7.92
CA PHE A 194 -17.17 27.79 -6.51
C PHE A 194 -17.54 29.23 -6.14
N THR A 195 -17.77 29.48 -4.85
CA THR A 195 -18.17 30.77 -4.26
C THR A 195 -17.37 31.08 -3.00
N TYR A 196 -17.03 32.35 -2.77
CA TYR A 196 -16.29 32.79 -1.58
C TYR A 196 -17.22 33.46 -0.55
N ASN A 197 -17.48 32.74 0.52
CA ASN A 197 -18.32 33.15 1.64
C ASN A 197 -17.42 33.61 2.81
N GLY A 198 -16.89 34.82 2.70
CA GLY A 198 -16.06 35.46 3.72
C GLY A 198 -16.16 36.99 3.65
N SER A 199 -16.10 37.67 4.80
CA SER A 199 -16.14 39.14 4.85
C SER A 199 -14.79 39.72 4.41
N ILE A 200 -14.81 40.73 3.52
CA ILE A 200 -13.61 41.40 2.99
C ILE A 200 -13.01 42.39 4.02
N GLY A 201 -13.08 42.05 5.30
CA GLY A 201 -12.30 42.71 6.33
C GLY A 201 -10.86 42.18 6.25
N ASN A 202 -9.92 43.05 5.87
CA ASN A 202 -8.48 42.79 6.03
C ASN A 202 -8.24 42.06 7.36
N GLY A 203 -7.46 40.99 7.34
CA GLY A 203 -7.25 40.08 8.47
C GLY A 203 -6.55 40.72 9.67
N GLY A 204 -7.24 41.64 10.35
CA GLY A 204 -6.90 42.22 11.64
C GLY A 204 -7.13 41.21 12.75
N GLY A 205 -6.56 40.02 12.58
CA GLY A 205 -6.56 38.99 13.59
C GLY A 205 -5.79 39.44 14.80
N GLU A 206 -6.35 39.21 15.98
CA GLU A 206 -5.64 39.50 17.22
C GLU A 206 -4.41 38.59 17.29
N SER A 207 -3.25 39.22 17.28
CA SER A 207 -1.94 38.59 17.38
C SER A 207 -1.32 38.97 18.71
N GLU A 208 -1.21 37.98 19.59
CA GLU A 208 -0.52 38.09 20.87
C GLU A 208 0.78 37.29 20.78
N SER A 209 1.88 37.87 21.23
CA SER A 209 3.16 37.16 21.32
C SER A 209 3.91 37.52 22.59
N SER A 210 4.56 36.53 23.19
CA SER A 210 5.36 36.68 24.39
C SER A 210 6.61 35.80 24.34
N LEU A 211 7.69 36.29 24.95
CA LEU A 211 8.90 35.52 25.21
C LEU A 211 8.93 35.13 26.69
N VAL A 212 9.18 33.85 26.97
CA VAL A 212 9.33 33.32 28.32
C VAL A 212 10.69 32.63 28.44
N VAL A 213 11.57 33.20 29.27
CA VAL A 213 12.95 32.71 29.42
C VAL A 213 13.03 31.68 30.54
N GLY A 214 13.47 30.48 30.21
CA GLY A 214 13.75 29.39 31.13
C GLY A 214 12.54 28.58 31.56
N ALA A 215 12.73 27.25 31.62
CA ALA A 215 11.64 26.28 31.80
C ALA A 215 10.85 26.43 33.13
N ASN A 216 11.39 27.11 34.14
CA ASN A 216 10.70 27.35 35.41
C ASN A 216 9.89 28.66 35.43
N SER A 217 10.27 29.67 34.65
CA SER A 217 9.45 30.86 34.39
C SER A 217 8.24 30.49 33.55
N PHE A 218 8.47 29.64 32.53
CA PHE A 218 7.45 28.99 31.72
C PHE A 218 6.45 28.25 32.63
N LYS A 219 6.90 27.30 33.47
CA LYS A 219 6.05 26.59 34.46
C LYS A 219 5.29 27.48 35.47
N LYS A 220 5.69 28.74 35.67
CA LYS A 220 4.99 29.70 36.55
C LYS A 220 3.88 30.48 35.84
N GLN A 221 4.10 30.94 34.62
CA GLN A 221 3.00 31.52 33.80
C GLN A 221 1.95 30.45 33.47
N LEU A 222 2.38 29.19 33.37
CA LEU A 222 1.59 27.97 33.19
C LEU A 222 0.72 27.54 34.41
N ASN A 223 0.51 28.36 35.44
CA ASN A 223 -0.30 27.97 36.62
C ASN A 223 -1.23 29.09 37.10
N VAL A 224 -2.43 29.22 36.50
CA VAL A 224 -3.44 30.22 36.91
C VAL A 224 -4.87 29.64 36.97
N GLY A 225 -5.13 28.87 38.05
CA GLY A 225 -6.44 28.72 38.72
C GLY A 225 -7.72 28.43 37.91
N PHE A 226 -8.17 27.18 37.93
CA PHE A 226 -9.57 26.83 37.65
C PHE A 226 -10.46 26.99 38.90
N GLY A 227 -11.71 27.43 38.70
CA GLY A 227 -12.73 27.46 39.76
C GLY A 227 -14.14 27.49 39.17
N GLY A 228 -14.91 26.42 39.36
CA GLY A 228 -16.28 26.30 38.88
C GLY A 228 -17.11 25.40 39.80
N SER A 229 -18.30 25.86 40.19
CA SER A 229 -19.21 25.15 41.08
C SER A 229 -20.50 24.75 40.36
N PHE A 230 -20.91 23.49 40.54
CA PHE A 230 -22.19 23.01 40.02
C PHE A 230 -23.39 23.53 40.83
N PRO A 231 -24.44 23.97 40.15
CA PRO A 231 -25.81 23.63 40.55
C PRO A 231 -26.52 22.80 39.47
N LEU A 232 -27.31 21.82 39.89
CA LEU A 232 -28.21 21.07 39.01
C LEU A 232 -29.58 21.77 38.96
N GLU A 233 -30.14 21.95 37.76
CA GLU A 233 -31.57 22.21 37.59
C GLU A 233 -32.24 21.24 36.60
N GLN A 234 -33.55 21.09 36.74
CA GLN A 234 -34.33 20.01 36.13
C GLN A 234 -34.97 20.46 34.81
N THR A 235 -34.43 20.07 33.64
CA THR A 235 -35.22 20.04 32.37
C THR A 235 -34.58 19.20 31.23
N GLY A 236 -34.12 17.98 31.52
CA GLY A 236 -34.06 16.90 30.52
C GLY A 236 -33.13 17.04 29.31
N LYS A 237 -32.25 18.05 29.24
CA LYS A 237 -31.21 18.16 28.20
C LYS A 237 -29.83 17.88 28.79
N VAL A 238 -29.26 16.73 28.46
CA VAL A 238 -27.85 16.43 28.76
C VAL A 238 -26.97 17.11 27.70
N LYS A 239 -26.52 18.35 27.97
CA LYS A 239 -25.34 18.90 27.28
C LYS A 239 -24.11 18.32 27.97
N GLY A 240 -23.70 17.13 27.54
CA GLY A 240 -22.51 16.47 28.07
C GLY A 240 -21.25 17.19 27.60
N GLU A 241 -20.61 17.93 28.50
CA GLU A 241 -19.26 18.43 28.28
C GLU A 241 -18.27 17.28 28.52
N LEU A 242 -17.60 16.87 27.45
CA LEU A 242 -16.71 15.70 27.43
C LEU A 242 -15.29 16.22 27.18
N ASP A 243 -14.70 16.73 28.26
CA ASP A 243 -13.37 17.36 28.26
C ASP A 243 -12.25 16.32 28.09
N PHE A 244 -11.33 16.58 27.16
CA PHE A 244 -10.22 15.70 26.78
C PHE A 244 -8.87 16.39 27.03
N SER A 245 -8.49 16.57 28.29
CA SER A 245 -7.17 17.09 28.67
C SER A 245 -6.04 16.06 28.45
N TYR A 246 -5.35 16.15 27.30
CA TYR A 246 -4.27 15.22 26.93
C TYR A 246 -2.92 15.60 27.60
N ASN A 247 -2.73 15.14 28.83
CA ASN A 247 -1.67 15.64 29.70
C ASN A 247 -0.33 14.87 29.57
N GLN A 248 0.46 15.16 28.52
CA GLN A 248 1.94 15.25 28.57
C GLN A 248 2.58 15.57 27.21
N THR A 249 3.43 16.61 27.16
CA THR A 249 4.50 16.74 26.17
C THR A 249 5.78 16.05 26.66
N ASN A 250 6.58 15.51 25.73
CA ASN A 250 7.87 14.84 26.03
C ASN A 250 8.94 15.86 26.46
N SER A 251 8.88 16.31 27.71
CA SER A 251 9.73 17.36 28.28
C SER A 251 11.18 16.94 28.58
N THR A 252 11.58 15.70 28.26
CA THR A 252 12.91 15.11 28.55
C THR A 252 14.08 15.69 27.74
N ARG A 253 13.89 16.83 27.07
CA ARG A 253 14.93 17.59 26.35
C ARG A 253 14.94 19.10 26.62
N LEU A 254 14.01 19.63 27.42
CA LEU A 254 13.95 21.07 27.68
C LEU A 254 14.97 21.47 28.75
N GLY A 255 15.96 22.27 28.35
CA GLY A 255 16.95 22.87 29.22
C GLY A 255 16.33 23.89 30.18
N GLN A 256 16.97 24.13 31.33
CA GLN A 256 16.47 25.14 32.26
C GLN A 256 16.62 26.58 31.72
N SER A 257 17.52 26.80 30.76
CA SER A 257 17.79 28.07 30.08
C SER A 257 17.18 28.21 28.67
N ASP A 258 16.38 27.24 28.19
CA ASP A 258 15.73 27.36 26.88
C ASP A 258 14.74 28.54 26.84
N TYR A 259 14.63 29.15 25.67
CA TYR A 259 13.84 30.35 25.38
C TYR A 259 12.55 29.94 24.65
N PHE A 260 11.40 30.21 25.25
CA PHE A 260 10.09 29.83 24.71
C PHE A 260 9.36 31.04 24.14
N PHE A 261 9.19 31.05 22.82
CA PHE A 261 8.35 32.04 22.13
C PHE A 261 6.95 31.47 21.97
N TYR A 262 5.96 32.19 22.46
CA TYR A 262 4.53 31.92 22.23
C TYR A 262 4.00 32.98 21.27
N ALA A 263 3.24 32.55 20.26
CA ALA A 263 2.50 33.46 19.39
C ALA A 263 1.13 32.85 19.02
N LYS A 264 0.06 33.53 19.44
CA LYS A 264 -1.34 33.21 19.11
C LYS A 264 -1.85 34.21 18.08
N GLN A 265 -2.52 33.71 17.04
CA GLN A 265 -3.10 34.48 15.95
C GLN A 265 -4.54 34.02 15.72
N LYS A 266 -5.54 34.88 15.95
CA LYS A 266 -6.94 34.58 15.62
C LYS A 266 -7.29 35.12 14.24
N HIS A 267 -7.26 34.27 13.22
CA HIS A 267 -7.58 34.65 11.84
C HIS A 267 -9.10 34.69 11.63
N ASN A 268 -9.59 35.68 10.86
CA ASN A 268 -11.00 35.76 10.48
C ASN A 268 -11.45 34.48 9.76
N LYS A 269 -12.63 33.96 10.12
CA LYS A 269 -13.23 32.84 9.38
C LYS A 269 -13.71 33.30 8.01
N TYR A 270 -13.33 32.55 6.98
CA TYR A 270 -13.83 32.64 5.62
C TYR A 270 -14.18 31.23 5.12
N SER A 271 -14.92 31.09 4.02
CA SER A 271 -15.21 29.77 3.46
C SER A 271 -15.30 29.79 1.95
N VAL A 272 -14.97 28.66 1.33
CA VAL A 272 -15.17 28.42 -0.11
C VAL A 272 -16.14 27.27 -0.27
N SER A 273 -17.29 27.55 -0.87
CA SER A 273 -18.38 26.60 -1.10
C SER A 273 -18.56 26.34 -2.58
N LEU A 274 -18.73 25.08 -2.93
CA LEU A 274 -19.21 24.62 -4.23
C LEU A 274 -20.69 25.05 -4.37
N ASP A 275 -21.00 25.87 -5.37
CA ASP A 275 -22.39 26.23 -5.66
C ASP A 275 -23.08 25.01 -6.28
N LEU A 276 -23.89 24.31 -5.48
CA LEU A 276 -24.55 23.06 -5.88
C LEU A 276 -25.48 23.25 -7.09
N ASN A 277 -25.92 24.48 -7.38
CA ASN A 277 -26.71 24.80 -8.58
C ASN A 277 -25.83 24.90 -9.83
N LYS A 278 -24.55 25.24 -9.66
CA LYS A 278 -23.51 25.38 -10.70
C LYS A 278 -22.54 24.18 -10.75
N LEU A 279 -22.92 23.02 -10.21
CA LEU A 279 -22.14 21.77 -10.37
C LEU A 279 -21.79 21.46 -11.84
N HIS A 280 -22.63 21.90 -12.78
CA HIS A 280 -22.39 21.77 -14.23
C HIS A 280 -21.33 22.75 -14.78
N GLU A 281 -20.95 23.81 -14.05
CA GLU A 281 -19.85 24.71 -14.41
C GLU A 281 -18.48 24.14 -13.98
N VAL A 282 -18.44 23.41 -12.86
CA VAL A 282 -17.25 22.77 -12.26
C VAL A 282 -16.53 21.85 -13.26
N ARG A 283 -15.19 21.79 -13.20
CA ARG A 283 -14.39 20.83 -13.97
C ARG A 283 -13.91 19.67 -13.09
N LEU A 284 -14.43 18.47 -13.36
CA LEU A 284 -13.91 17.23 -12.76
C LEU A 284 -12.56 16.85 -13.38
N ASP A 285 -11.78 16.06 -12.66
CA ASP A 285 -10.49 15.56 -13.12
C ASP A 285 -10.66 14.53 -14.28
N PRO A 286 -9.85 14.57 -15.34
CA PRO A 286 -9.94 13.62 -16.46
C PRO A 286 -9.78 12.15 -16.05
N TYR A 287 -8.97 11.84 -15.04
CA TYR A 287 -8.83 10.47 -14.51
C TYR A 287 -10.06 10.04 -13.73
N PHE A 288 -10.67 10.94 -12.93
CA PHE A 288 -11.96 10.66 -12.27
C PHE A 288 -13.04 10.32 -13.29
N ILE A 289 -13.19 11.14 -14.34
CA ILE A 289 -14.15 10.89 -15.42
C ILE A 289 -13.87 9.51 -16.06
N ALA A 290 -12.62 9.25 -16.43
CA ALA A 290 -12.24 7.99 -17.07
C ALA A 290 -12.42 6.77 -16.16
N ASP A 291 -12.25 6.89 -14.85
CA ASP A 291 -12.46 5.78 -13.89
C ASP A 291 -13.94 5.54 -13.58
N VAL A 292 -14.78 6.58 -13.53
CA VAL A 292 -16.25 6.42 -13.50
C VAL A 292 -16.74 5.67 -14.74
N GLU A 293 -16.25 6.02 -15.94
CA GLU A 293 -16.68 5.39 -17.20
C GLU A 293 -16.22 3.93 -17.36
N LYS A 294 -15.20 3.49 -16.60
CA LYS A 294 -14.78 2.08 -16.54
C LYS A 294 -15.69 1.19 -15.69
N ILE A 295 -16.58 1.77 -14.87
CA ILE A 295 -17.43 1.01 -13.93
C ILE A 295 -18.48 0.20 -14.70
N SER A 296 -18.18 -1.07 -14.95
CA SER A 296 -19.10 -2.03 -15.58
C SER A 296 -19.81 -2.97 -14.58
N SER A 297 -19.52 -2.83 -13.28
CA SER A 297 -20.08 -3.65 -12.21
C SER A 297 -19.93 -3.01 -10.82
N LEU A 298 -20.72 -3.50 -9.86
CA LEU A 298 -20.62 -3.15 -8.43
C LEU A 298 -19.19 -3.36 -7.86
N GLU A 299 -18.49 -4.41 -8.29
CA GLU A 299 -17.14 -4.71 -7.82
C GLU A 299 -16.10 -3.69 -8.31
N MET A 300 -16.34 -3.07 -9.48
CA MET A 300 -15.55 -1.91 -9.93
C MET A 300 -15.95 -0.65 -9.16
N ALA A 301 -17.23 -0.48 -8.83
CA ALA A 301 -17.69 0.64 -8.00
C ALA A 301 -17.07 0.62 -6.59
N ARG A 302 -16.90 -0.56 -5.96
CA ARG A 302 -16.16 -0.69 -4.69
C ARG A 302 -14.71 -0.22 -4.80
N LYS A 303 -14.02 -0.58 -5.88
CA LYS A 303 -12.61 -0.17 -6.12
C LYS A 303 -12.49 1.33 -6.43
N PHE A 304 -13.50 1.90 -7.09
CA PHE A 304 -13.64 3.34 -7.25
C PHE A 304 -13.81 4.04 -5.89
N ILE A 305 -14.72 3.57 -5.02
CA ILE A 305 -14.87 4.10 -3.64
C ILE A 305 -13.59 3.93 -2.81
N GLN A 306 -12.84 2.84 -2.96
CA GLN A 306 -11.52 2.68 -2.32
C GLN A 306 -10.45 3.67 -2.83
N THR A 307 -10.65 4.24 -4.03
CA THR A 307 -9.67 5.14 -4.69
C THR A 307 -10.02 6.62 -4.50
N TYR A 308 -11.30 6.96 -4.43
CA TYR A 308 -11.81 8.34 -4.37
C TYR A 308 -12.65 8.65 -3.12
N GLY A 309 -12.94 7.66 -2.27
CA GLY A 309 -13.80 7.81 -1.09
C GLY A 309 -15.29 7.71 -1.38
N THR A 310 -16.11 7.90 -0.34
CA THR A 310 -17.58 7.93 -0.43
C THR A 310 -18.15 9.33 -0.66
N ASN A 311 -17.41 10.38 -0.29
CA ASN A 311 -17.86 11.76 -0.29
C ASN A 311 -16.85 12.68 -1.02
N TYR A 312 -17.23 13.93 -1.21
CA TYR A 312 -16.38 15.02 -1.72
C TYR A 312 -16.66 16.30 -0.92
N PRO A 313 -15.68 17.21 -0.75
CA PRO A 313 -15.89 18.46 -0.02
C PRO A 313 -16.84 19.39 -0.80
N THR A 314 -17.89 19.87 -0.14
CA THR A 314 -18.85 20.87 -0.67
C THR A 314 -18.61 22.27 -0.13
N THR A 315 -18.18 22.41 1.12
CA THR A 315 -17.70 23.67 1.70
C THR A 315 -16.43 23.39 2.46
N VAL A 316 -15.45 24.30 2.37
CA VAL A 316 -14.36 24.36 3.34
C VAL A 316 -14.35 25.74 4.00
N VAL A 317 -14.53 25.75 5.31
CA VAL A 317 -14.33 26.90 6.19
C VAL A 317 -12.88 26.93 6.64
N TYR A 318 -12.24 28.08 6.58
CA TYR A 318 -10.87 28.33 7.04
C TYR A 318 -10.84 29.48 8.04
N GLY A 319 -9.88 29.48 8.96
CA GLY A 319 -9.70 30.53 9.96
C GLY A 319 -10.22 30.14 11.35
N GLY A 320 -9.97 30.98 12.35
CA GLY A 320 -10.06 30.65 13.77
C GLY A 320 -8.72 30.87 14.48
N ALA A 321 -8.57 30.32 15.68
CA ALA A 321 -7.36 30.47 16.48
C ALA A 321 -6.24 29.51 16.07
N TYR A 322 -5.08 30.07 15.75
CA TYR A 322 -3.81 29.36 15.56
C TYR A 322 -2.89 29.73 16.72
N THR A 323 -2.27 28.75 17.37
CA THR A 323 -1.37 28.95 18.50
C THR A 323 -0.06 28.24 18.23
N SER A 324 1.03 29.00 18.19
CA SER A 324 2.37 28.51 17.89
C SER A 324 3.31 28.68 19.08
N TYR A 325 4.17 27.69 19.30
CA TYR A 325 5.21 27.65 20.32
C TYR A 325 6.54 27.28 19.66
N ILE A 326 7.58 28.07 19.86
CA ILE A 326 8.94 27.80 19.39
C ILE A 326 9.86 27.70 20.61
N ALA A 327 10.54 26.57 20.77
CA ALA A 327 11.56 26.38 21.79
C ALA A 327 12.95 26.55 21.14
N ILE A 328 13.61 27.66 21.46
CA ILE A 328 14.94 28.01 21.00
C ILE A 328 15.95 27.69 22.11
N SER A 329 17.04 26.98 21.79
CA SER A 329 18.08 26.74 22.79
C SER A 329 18.77 28.04 23.17
N GLU A 330 19.30 28.15 24.39
CA GLU A 330 20.11 29.30 24.82
C GLU A 330 21.22 29.64 23.80
N SER A 331 21.92 28.63 23.27
CA SER A 331 22.93 28.79 22.22
C SER A 331 22.39 29.35 20.90
N ASP A 332 21.20 28.91 20.46
CA ASP A 332 20.60 29.40 19.21
C ASP A 332 20.04 30.82 19.38
N PHE A 333 19.48 31.14 20.55
CA PHE A 333 19.00 32.48 20.89
C PHE A 333 20.17 33.49 20.91
N MET A 334 21.26 33.18 21.62
CA MET A 334 22.43 34.06 21.70
C MET A 334 23.14 34.20 20.34
N ASN A 335 23.13 33.16 19.51
CA ASN A 335 23.60 33.21 18.12
C ASN A 335 22.73 34.16 17.27
N ALA A 336 21.40 34.03 17.33
CA ALA A 336 20.47 34.94 16.66
C ALA A 336 20.63 36.39 17.12
N GLU A 337 20.73 36.64 18.43
CA GLU A 337 20.95 37.98 19.01
C GLU A 337 22.27 38.59 18.51
N SER A 338 23.35 37.80 18.46
CA SER A 338 24.65 38.25 17.93
C SER A 338 24.60 38.65 16.45
N LYS A 339 23.61 38.16 15.70
CA LYS A 339 23.32 38.52 14.30
C LYS A 339 22.25 39.61 14.14
N GLY A 340 21.95 40.35 15.21
CA GLY A 340 21.03 41.49 15.16
C GLY A 340 19.56 41.15 15.42
N PHE A 341 19.23 39.95 15.91
CA PHE A 341 17.89 39.67 16.45
C PHE A 341 17.66 40.46 17.74
N ASN A 342 17.25 41.72 17.60
CA ASN A 342 17.02 42.62 18.72
C ASN A 342 15.53 42.63 19.08
N LEU A 343 15.14 41.85 20.09
CA LEU A 343 13.76 41.80 20.59
C LEU A 343 13.45 43.00 21.50
N ALA A 344 13.49 44.20 20.91
CA ALA A 344 13.28 45.46 21.60
C ALA A 344 11.85 45.58 22.17
N ALA A 345 11.70 45.29 23.46
CA ALA A 345 10.43 45.46 24.18
C ALA A 345 10.08 46.96 24.31
N GLY A 346 9.34 47.47 23.33
CA GLY A 346 8.94 48.89 23.24
C GLY A 346 7.95 49.34 24.32
N VAL A 347 8.43 49.57 25.54
CA VAL A 347 7.61 50.13 26.63
C VAL A 347 7.45 51.64 26.45
N SER A 348 6.45 52.04 25.67
CA SER A 348 6.09 53.45 25.46
C SER A 348 5.38 54.04 26.69
N LEU A 349 6.15 54.52 27.67
CA LEU A 349 5.62 55.27 28.81
C LEU A 349 5.02 56.61 28.33
N SER A 350 3.70 56.71 28.32
CA SER A 350 2.99 57.98 28.16
C SER A 350 3.32 58.91 29.33
N LYS A 351 3.70 60.17 29.04
CA LYS A 351 3.96 61.17 30.08
C LYS A 351 2.72 61.34 30.99
N PRO A 352 2.89 61.42 32.32
CA PRO A 352 1.79 61.74 33.23
C PRO A 352 1.12 63.08 32.88
N GLY A 353 -0.21 63.12 32.96
CA GLY A 353 -0.96 64.38 32.83
C GLY A 353 -0.66 65.33 34.00
N GLU A 354 -0.65 66.64 33.72
CA GLU A 354 -0.38 67.66 34.73
C GLU A 354 -1.46 67.67 35.83
N LYS A 355 -1.03 67.60 37.09
CA LYS A 355 -1.94 67.75 38.24
C LYS A 355 -2.12 69.22 38.58
N THR A 356 -3.22 69.82 38.13
CA THR A 356 -3.61 71.18 38.50
C THR A 356 -3.86 71.28 40.01
N ILE A 357 -3.12 72.15 40.71
CA ILE A 357 -3.32 72.44 42.13
C ILE A 357 -4.03 73.79 42.24
N ASN A 358 -5.33 73.78 42.54
CA ASN A 358 -6.08 75.00 42.84
C ASN A 358 -6.00 75.32 44.34
N PRO A 359 -5.42 76.46 44.75
CA PRO A 359 -5.54 76.94 46.13
C PRO A 359 -6.96 77.49 46.37
N ASN A 360 -7.51 77.23 47.56
CA ASN A 360 -8.75 77.82 48.04
C ASN A 360 -8.47 78.87 49.14
N ASP A 361 -9.27 79.95 49.18
CA ASP A 361 -8.96 81.25 49.80
C ASP A 361 -8.81 81.29 51.34
N LYS A 362 -8.61 80.14 51.99
CA LYS A 362 -8.36 79.99 53.43
C LYS A 362 -7.13 79.13 53.76
N GLY A 363 -6.18 79.03 52.82
CA GLY A 363 -4.84 78.52 53.07
C GLY A 363 -4.68 76.99 53.16
N GLY A 364 -5.77 76.23 53.04
CA GLY A 364 -5.72 74.78 52.84
C GLY A 364 -5.28 74.43 51.42
N LYS A 365 -4.50 73.36 51.26
CA LYS A 365 -4.26 72.72 49.94
C LYS A 365 -5.16 71.50 49.81
N THR A 366 -6.01 71.48 48.78
CA THR A 366 -6.86 70.33 48.48
C THR A 366 -6.32 69.60 47.26
N ILE A 367 -6.06 68.29 47.36
CA ILE A 367 -5.65 67.46 46.24
C ILE A 367 -6.77 66.46 45.97
N THR A 368 -7.53 66.66 44.90
CA THR A 368 -8.56 65.73 44.43
C THR A 368 -7.97 64.75 43.41
N GLY A 369 -8.00 63.46 43.74
CA GLY A 369 -7.71 62.36 42.84
C GLY A 369 -8.56 61.15 43.25
N SER A 370 -9.11 60.42 42.29
CA SER A 370 -9.98 59.27 42.54
C SER A 370 -9.17 58.05 43.00
N SER A 371 -9.65 57.36 44.04
CA SER A 371 -9.05 56.14 44.59
C SER A 371 -9.38 54.90 43.74
N GLY A 372 -9.25 55.00 42.42
CA GLY A 372 -9.81 54.03 41.46
C GLY A 372 -8.98 53.81 40.19
N SER A 373 -7.73 54.30 40.13
CA SER A 373 -6.81 54.05 39.00
C SER A 373 -5.50 53.43 39.49
N SER A 374 -5.47 52.10 39.61
CA SER A 374 -4.22 51.36 39.47
C SER A 374 -3.73 51.54 38.03
N GLU A 375 -2.50 52.01 37.85
CA GLU A 375 -1.90 52.22 36.52
C GLU A 375 -1.63 50.87 35.85
N VAL A 376 -2.63 50.34 35.12
CA VAL A 376 -2.43 49.22 34.20
C VAL A 376 -1.66 49.74 32.99
N ALA A 377 -0.34 49.56 33.01
CA ALA A 377 0.53 49.90 31.90
C ALA A 377 0.30 48.97 30.71
N SER A 378 -0.70 49.28 29.88
CA SER A 378 -1.10 48.55 28.68
C SER A 378 -0.11 48.79 27.51
N GLY A 379 1.13 48.36 27.70
CA GLY A 379 2.18 48.42 26.68
C GLY A 379 1.85 47.53 25.47
N LYS A 380 1.51 48.14 24.34
CA LYS A 380 1.43 47.43 23.06
C LYS A 380 2.83 47.11 22.53
N LEU A 381 3.25 45.87 22.69
CA LEU A 381 4.42 45.31 22.00
C LEU A 381 4.18 45.28 20.49
N GLN A 382 4.70 46.28 19.77
CA GLN A 382 4.83 46.22 18.31
C GLN A 382 6.23 45.69 17.93
N ALA A 383 6.34 44.38 17.70
CA ALA A 383 7.55 43.76 17.18
C ALA A 383 7.71 44.05 15.68
N GLY A 384 8.44 45.11 15.34
CA GLY A 384 8.82 45.45 13.96
C GLY A 384 9.90 44.50 13.42
N LEU A 385 9.50 43.27 13.09
CA LEU A 385 10.42 42.15 12.91
C LEU A 385 11.12 42.13 11.52
N GLN A 386 12.12 42.99 11.31
CA GLN A 386 13.07 42.84 10.19
C GLN A 386 14.04 41.68 10.46
N VAL A 387 13.60 40.45 10.16
CA VAL A 387 14.42 39.23 10.28
C VAL A 387 15.27 39.02 9.02
N ASP A 388 16.56 39.29 9.14
CA ASP A 388 17.55 38.88 8.13
C ASP A 388 17.56 37.34 7.96
N ARG A 389 17.91 36.87 6.76
CA ARG A 389 17.81 35.48 6.36
C ARG A 389 18.53 34.54 7.32
N GLU A 390 19.74 34.89 7.74
CA GLU A 390 20.53 34.07 8.67
C GLU A 390 19.86 33.89 10.04
N VAL A 391 19.17 34.91 10.55
CA VAL A 391 18.43 34.83 11.82
C VAL A 391 17.22 33.90 11.67
N ARG A 392 16.53 33.97 10.53
CA ARG A 392 15.40 33.08 10.21
C ARG A 392 15.86 31.62 10.12
N ASP A 393 17.00 31.39 9.50
CA ASP A 393 17.57 30.05 9.36
C ASP A 393 18.02 29.50 10.71
N ILE A 394 18.51 30.32 11.65
CA ILE A 394 18.77 29.89 13.05
C ILE A 394 17.46 29.50 13.76
N ILE A 395 16.41 30.34 13.69
CA ILE A 395 15.12 30.07 14.35
C ILE A 395 14.46 28.80 13.79
N ASN A 396 14.55 28.57 12.48
CA ASN A 396 13.98 27.39 11.82
C ASN A 396 14.74 26.09 12.13
N ASN A 397 16.03 26.14 12.49
CA ASN A 397 16.81 24.99 12.91
C ASN A 397 16.72 24.70 14.42
N SER A 398 15.96 25.50 15.18
CA SER A 398 15.80 25.31 16.63
C SER A 398 14.97 24.07 17.00
N ASN A 399 15.25 23.51 18.18
CA ASN A 399 14.94 22.11 18.50
C ASN A 399 13.45 21.71 18.55
N SER A 400 12.49 22.64 18.59
CA SER A 400 11.05 22.32 18.45
C SER A 400 10.21 23.52 18.03
N GLN A 401 9.38 23.32 17.00
CA GLN A 401 8.22 24.17 16.68
C GLN A 401 6.94 23.33 16.85
N PHE A 402 5.94 23.87 17.55
CA PHE A 402 4.62 23.26 17.72
C PHE A 402 3.54 24.28 17.30
N THR A 403 2.70 23.92 16.34
CA THR A 403 1.58 24.75 15.89
C THR A 403 0.28 23.98 16.06
N TYR A 404 -0.65 24.56 16.81
CA TYR A 404 -2.00 24.04 17.07
C TYR A 404 -3.02 24.93 16.38
N CYS A 405 -4.07 24.34 15.80
CA CYS A 405 -5.02 25.05 14.94
C CYS A 405 -6.46 24.62 15.26
N GLY A 406 -7.30 25.55 15.73
CA GLY A 406 -8.70 25.28 16.06
C GLY A 406 -9.04 25.18 17.56
N GLY A 407 -8.69 26.20 18.35
CA GLY A 407 -9.14 26.27 19.74
C GLY A 407 -8.43 27.33 20.57
N SER A 408 -8.90 27.55 21.80
CA SER A 408 -8.19 28.35 22.80
C SER A 408 -7.77 27.47 23.98
N GLY A 409 -6.56 26.93 23.88
CA GLY A 409 -5.94 26.12 24.92
C GLY A 409 -4.62 26.70 25.41
N ASP A 410 -4.25 26.31 26.62
CA ASP A 410 -2.86 26.39 27.10
C ASP A 410 -2.16 25.03 26.94
N PHE A 411 -1.08 24.79 27.68
CA PHE A 411 -0.31 23.54 27.58
C PHE A 411 -0.86 22.37 28.42
N PHE A 412 -2.00 22.52 29.11
CA PHE A 412 -2.65 21.49 29.93
C PHE A 412 -4.14 21.27 29.62
N GLY A 413 -4.84 22.30 29.14
CA GLY A 413 -6.25 22.22 28.74
C GLY A 413 -6.45 22.80 27.34
N TYR A 414 -7.00 22.00 26.42
CA TYR A 414 -7.34 22.46 25.06
C TYR A 414 -8.82 22.84 24.98
N GLY A 415 -9.13 24.12 25.23
CA GLY A 415 -10.48 24.66 25.19
C GLY A 415 -11.05 24.73 23.78
N VAL A 416 -11.90 23.76 23.42
CA VAL A 416 -12.62 23.70 22.14
C VAL A 416 -13.98 24.38 22.29
N ASP A 417 -14.00 25.72 22.29
CA ASP A 417 -15.24 26.45 21.99
C ASP A 417 -15.58 26.21 20.50
N PHE A 418 -16.81 25.79 20.20
CA PHE A 418 -17.25 25.46 18.83
C PHE A 418 -17.03 26.63 17.85
N ASP A 419 -17.12 27.87 18.32
CA ASP A 419 -16.89 29.05 17.47
C ASP A 419 -15.40 29.29 17.14
N ASP A 420 -14.45 28.69 17.87
CA ASP A 420 -13.00 28.69 17.59
C ASP A 420 -12.42 27.31 17.21
N ALA A 421 -13.21 26.24 17.32
CA ALA A 421 -12.82 24.82 17.32
C ALA A 421 -12.12 24.24 16.08
N THR A 422 -12.19 24.92 14.95
CA THR A 422 -11.72 24.37 13.66
C THR A 422 -11.10 25.46 12.83
N SER A 423 -9.77 25.41 12.68
CA SER A 423 -9.02 26.22 11.70
C SER A 423 -9.36 25.85 10.26
N ILE A 424 -9.82 24.61 10.05
CA ILE A 424 -10.34 24.05 8.81
C ILE A 424 -11.57 23.20 9.18
N GLY A 425 -12.74 23.53 8.64
CA GLY A 425 -13.97 22.74 8.77
C GLY A 425 -14.50 22.37 7.40
N VAL A 426 -14.94 21.12 7.20
CA VAL A 426 -15.34 20.59 5.88
C VAL A 426 -16.77 20.07 5.91
N GLU A 427 -17.64 20.63 5.07
CA GLU A 427 -18.94 20.04 4.71
C GLU A 427 -18.75 19.12 3.49
N THR A 428 -19.56 18.06 3.37
CA THR A 428 -19.37 17.04 2.32
C THR A 428 -20.67 16.69 1.60
N GLY A 429 -20.55 16.36 0.30
CA GLY A 429 -21.58 15.76 -0.54
C GLY A 429 -21.20 14.34 -0.92
N VAL A 430 -22.16 13.52 -1.37
CA VAL A 430 -21.92 12.09 -1.65
C VAL A 430 -21.49 11.84 -3.09
N ILE A 431 -20.41 11.09 -3.29
CA ILE A 431 -19.63 11.07 -4.55
C ILE A 431 -20.42 10.65 -5.80
N TYR A 432 -21.50 9.90 -5.64
CA TYR A 432 -22.39 9.53 -6.75
C TYR A 432 -23.20 10.71 -7.32
N GLU A 433 -23.34 11.82 -6.61
CA GLU A 433 -24.08 12.99 -7.12
C GLU A 433 -23.38 13.71 -8.27
N LEU A 434 -22.05 13.60 -8.35
CA LEU A 434 -21.20 14.09 -9.44
C LEU A 434 -21.32 13.26 -10.73
N ILE A 435 -21.86 12.03 -10.65
CA ILE A 435 -21.95 11.10 -11.78
C ILE A 435 -23.17 11.45 -12.62
N ARG A 436 -23.07 12.53 -13.41
CA ARG A 436 -24.13 13.01 -14.33
C ARG A 436 -23.53 13.58 -15.62
N PRO A 437 -24.19 13.49 -16.78
CA PRO A 437 -23.66 14.02 -18.04
C PRO A 437 -23.31 15.51 -17.97
N GLU A 438 -24.16 16.31 -17.34
CA GLU A 438 -24.02 17.77 -17.23
C GLU A 438 -22.86 18.22 -16.32
N ILE A 439 -22.44 17.37 -15.36
CA ILE A 439 -21.31 17.62 -14.46
C ILE A 439 -20.02 17.04 -15.08
N MET A 440 -20.07 15.79 -15.53
CA MET A 440 -18.92 15.06 -16.08
C MET A 440 -18.48 15.56 -17.47
N LYS A 441 -19.33 16.31 -18.20
CA LYS A 441 -19.05 16.88 -19.53
C LYS A 441 -18.58 15.83 -20.56
N THR A 442 -19.05 14.60 -20.40
CA THR A 442 -18.64 13.43 -21.19
C THR A 442 -19.68 13.03 -22.25
N LYS A 443 -19.29 12.11 -23.13
CA LYS A 443 -20.13 11.48 -24.17
C LYS A 443 -21.04 10.37 -23.62
N SER A 444 -20.80 9.88 -22.40
CA SER A 444 -21.66 8.87 -21.77
C SER A 444 -23.07 9.42 -21.49
N THR A 445 -24.08 8.65 -21.89
CA THR A 445 -25.49 9.04 -21.77
C THR A 445 -25.99 8.91 -20.33
N GLU A 446 -27.07 9.62 -19.97
CA GLU A 446 -27.70 9.49 -18.65
C GLU A 446 -28.17 8.05 -18.36
N ALA A 447 -28.58 7.29 -19.38
CA ALA A 447 -28.92 5.87 -19.21
C ALA A 447 -27.70 5.03 -18.77
N THR A 448 -26.49 5.36 -19.24
CA THR A 448 -25.24 4.72 -18.82
C THR A 448 -24.82 5.21 -17.44
N LEU A 449 -24.79 6.54 -17.23
CA LEU A 449 -24.31 7.14 -15.99
C LEU A 449 -25.27 6.87 -14.81
N SER A 450 -26.58 6.80 -15.01
CA SER A 450 -27.55 6.39 -13.98
C SER A 450 -27.35 4.95 -13.51
N LYS A 451 -26.98 4.03 -14.42
CA LYS A 451 -26.61 2.65 -14.06
C LYS A 451 -25.33 2.62 -13.20
N ILE A 452 -24.34 3.42 -13.58
CA ILE A 452 -23.07 3.56 -12.82
C ILE A 452 -23.34 4.20 -11.44
N ARG A 453 -24.12 5.29 -11.39
CA ARG A 453 -24.59 5.97 -10.18
C ARG A 453 -25.28 5.01 -9.21
N THR A 454 -26.06 4.06 -9.73
CA THR A 454 -26.70 3.00 -8.93
C THR A 454 -25.67 2.07 -8.28
N TRP A 455 -24.66 1.60 -9.02
CA TRP A 455 -23.59 0.76 -8.47
C TRP A 455 -22.69 1.52 -7.48
N VAL A 456 -22.37 2.78 -7.76
CA VAL A 456 -21.56 3.63 -6.86
C VAL A 456 -22.35 3.95 -5.59
N LYS A 457 -23.65 4.27 -5.69
CA LYS A 457 -24.50 4.40 -4.49
C LYS A 457 -24.52 3.12 -3.67
N GLN A 458 -24.71 1.95 -4.29
CA GLN A 458 -24.70 0.69 -3.53
C GLN A 458 -23.34 0.45 -2.84
N ALA A 459 -22.22 0.78 -3.48
CA ALA A 459 -20.90 0.69 -2.85
C ALA A 459 -20.73 1.68 -1.68
N VAL A 460 -21.28 2.90 -1.77
CA VAL A 460 -21.35 3.85 -0.64
C VAL A 460 -22.24 3.30 0.49
N ASP A 461 -23.44 2.81 0.17
CA ASP A 461 -24.38 2.23 1.14
C ASP A 461 -23.75 1.04 1.87
N GLU A 462 -23.03 0.17 1.17
CA GLU A 462 -22.27 -0.95 1.75
C GLU A 462 -21.18 -0.45 2.72
N VAL A 463 -20.42 0.60 2.37
CA VAL A 463 -19.41 1.19 3.27
C VAL A 463 -20.06 1.80 4.51
N VAL A 464 -21.10 2.61 4.35
CA VAL A 464 -21.82 3.28 5.46
C VAL A 464 -22.51 2.28 6.40
N GLN A 465 -23.04 1.17 5.88
CA GLN A 465 -23.59 0.09 6.72
C GLN A 465 -22.51 -0.61 7.54
N ASN A 466 -21.31 -0.83 6.97
CA ASN A 466 -20.20 -1.44 7.70
C ASN A 466 -19.63 -0.49 8.79
N ILE A 467 -19.60 0.82 8.53
CA ILE A 467 -19.21 1.84 9.53
C ILE A 467 -20.12 1.81 10.76
N ASN A 468 -21.43 1.65 10.57
CA ASN A 468 -22.43 1.73 11.64
C ASN A 468 -22.63 0.44 12.47
N THR A 469 -21.64 -0.47 12.52
CA THR A 469 -21.69 -1.68 13.37
C THR A 469 -20.65 -1.65 14.49
N TYR A 470 -20.70 -0.61 15.33
CA TYR A 470 -20.25 -0.71 16.71
C TYR A 470 -21.11 -1.76 17.42
N ASP A 471 -20.59 -2.97 17.48
CA ASP A 471 -21.19 -4.11 18.17
C ASP A 471 -20.64 -4.12 19.61
N PRO A 472 -21.46 -3.74 20.61
CA PRO A 472 -21.00 -3.62 21.99
C PRO A 472 -20.63 -4.96 22.63
N THR A 473 -20.93 -6.10 21.98
CA THR A 473 -20.55 -7.44 22.47
C THR A 473 -19.11 -7.83 22.10
N LYS A 474 -18.42 -7.04 21.25
CA LYS A 474 -17.04 -7.32 20.84
C LYS A 474 -16.06 -7.02 21.97
N ILE A 475 -15.63 -8.09 22.63
CA ILE A 475 -14.53 -8.13 23.60
C ILE A 475 -13.33 -7.30 23.08
N VAL A 476 -13.06 -6.19 23.77
CA VAL A 476 -11.93 -5.31 23.48
C VAL A 476 -10.67 -5.91 24.10
N THR A 477 -9.49 -5.60 23.55
CA THR A 477 -8.21 -6.11 24.06
C THR A 477 -7.27 -4.95 24.39
N ARG A 478 -6.73 -4.93 25.62
CA ARG A 478 -5.66 -4.00 26.01
C ARG A 478 -4.33 -4.75 26.15
N VAL A 479 -3.26 -4.07 25.76
CA VAL A 479 -1.92 -4.64 25.68
C VAL A 479 -0.95 -3.74 26.44
N PHE A 480 -0.19 -4.31 27.36
CA PHE A 480 0.76 -3.58 28.20
C PHE A 480 2.09 -4.33 28.27
N SER A 481 3.18 -3.59 28.34
CA SER A 481 4.53 -4.13 28.38
C SER A 481 5.24 -3.76 29.69
N VAL A 482 5.96 -4.73 30.22
CA VAL A 482 6.76 -4.64 31.45
C VAL A 482 8.23 -4.89 31.11
N LYS A 483 9.13 -4.15 31.74
CA LYS A 483 10.57 -4.33 31.62
C LYS A 483 11.24 -4.12 32.98
N LEU A 484 12.23 -4.96 33.31
CA LEU A 484 13.17 -4.70 34.39
C LEU A 484 14.22 -3.67 33.90
N ASN A 485 14.36 -2.57 34.63
CA ASN A 485 15.26 -1.47 34.29
C ASN A 485 16.57 -1.53 35.08
N SER A 486 16.46 -1.70 36.40
CA SER A 486 17.57 -1.82 37.35
C SER A 486 17.20 -2.83 38.43
N PHE A 487 18.21 -3.45 39.02
CA PHE A 487 18.09 -4.40 40.12
C PHE A 487 19.24 -4.16 41.09
N HIS A 488 18.92 -4.03 42.37
CA HIS A 488 19.83 -3.72 43.46
C HIS A 488 19.58 -4.67 44.63
N MET A 489 20.64 -5.10 45.30
CA MET A 489 20.58 -5.95 46.48
C MET A 489 21.40 -5.27 47.57
N SER A 490 20.85 -5.15 48.78
CA SER A 490 21.51 -4.57 49.94
C SER A 490 21.38 -5.47 51.17
N ASP A 491 22.17 -5.13 52.19
CA ASP A 491 22.09 -5.70 53.54
C ASP A 491 22.45 -7.21 53.64
N HIS A 492 22.92 -7.80 52.53
CA HIS A 492 23.66 -9.07 52.52
C HIS A 492 25.07 -8.85 53.11
N SER A 493 25.54 -9.79 53.94
CA SER A 493 26.79 -9.66 54.69
C SER A 493 27.44 -11.02 54.89
N ASP A 494 28.12 -11.53 53.86
CA ASP A 494 28.64 -12.90 53.83
C ASP A 494 30.07 -13.04 53.24
N ASP A 495 30.64 -14.26 53.28
CA ASP A 495 32.10 -14.52 53.25
C ASP A 495 32.79 -14.67 51.87
N ALA A 496 32.24 -13.99 50.87
CA ALA A 496 32.97 -13.45 49.71
C ALA A 496 33.60 -14.39 48.67
N ASN A 497 33.27 -15.69 48.67
CA ASN A 497 33.84 -16.66 47.71
C ASN A 497 32.84 -17.20 46.65
N ARG A 498 31.59 -16.73 46.65
CA ARG A 498 30.45 -17.58 46.26
C ARG A 498 29.93 -17.41 44.83
N LYS A 499 29.17 -18.41 44.39
CA LYS A 499 28.45 -18.46 43.11
C LYS A 499 26.94 -18.40 43.37
N VAL A 500 26.31 -17.32 42.96
CA VAL A 500 24.87 -17.13 43.17
C VAL A 500 24.12 -17.47 41.88
N LYS A 501 23.04 -18.24 41.98
CA LYS A 501 22.06 -18.45 40.90
C LYS A 501 20.83 -17.58 41.19
N GLY A 502 20.17 -17.02 40.16
CA GLY A 502 19.00 -16.19 40.41
C GLY A 502 18.02 -16.05 39.25
N SER A 503 16.76 -15.79 39.59
CA SER A 503 15.70 -15.46 38.64
C SER A 503 14.73 -14.41 39.17
N PHE A 504 14.17 -13.62 38.25
CA PHE A 504 13.13 -12.63 38.52
C PHE A 504 12.00 -12.80 37.49
N SER A 505 10.82 -13.19 37.96
CA SER A 505 9.67 -13.49 37.10
C SER A 505 8.43 -12.71 37.52
N VAL A 506 7.64 -12.31 36.53
CA VAL A 506 6.37 -11.61 36.69
C VAL A 506 5.22 -12.55 36.31
N ARG A 507 4.07 -12.44 36.99
CA ARG A 507 2.82 -13.14 36.68
C ARG A 507 1.68 -12.11 36.64
N SER A 508 0.81 -12.18 35.62
CA SER A 508 -0.43 -11.40 35.59
C SER A 508 -1.60 -12.13 36.25
N SER A 509 -2.63 -11.40 36.70
CA SER A 509 -3.89 -11.96 37.21
C SER A 509 -4.61 -12.90 36.22
N SER A 510 -4.27 -12.84 34.93
CA SER A 510 -4.70 -13.78 33.88
C SER A 510 -3.89 -15.07 33.79
N GLY A 511 -2.98 -15.34 34.73
CA GLY A 511 -2.21 -16.59 34.85
C GLY A 511 -0.90 -16.65 34.04
N ASN A 512 -0.74 -15.81 33.02
CA ASN A 512 0.50 -15.74 32.22
C ASN A 512 1.69 -15.32 33.09
N SER A 513 2.81 -16.02 32.97
CA SER A 513 4.04 -15.68 33.68
C SER A 513 5.26 -15.70 32.76
N TYR A 514 6.20 -14.80 33.02
CA TYR A 514 7.39 -14.56 32.21
C TYR A 514 8.59 -14.19 33.09
N THR A 515 9.75 -14.75 32.77
CA THR A 515 11.03 -14.39 33.40
C THR A 515 11.57 -13.10 32.81
N LEU A 516 11.68 -12.03 33.61
CA LEU A 516 12.28 -10.76 33.22
C LEU A 516 13.81 -10.79 33.33
N TRP A 517 14.37 -11.61 34.22
CA TRP A 517 15.82 -11.83 34.33
C TRP A 517 16.10 -13.21 34.92
N SER A 518 17.20 -13.81 34.50
CA SER A 518 17.71 -15.08 35.02
C SER A 518 19.20 -15.18 34.73
N GLN A 519 20.00 -15.55 35.73
CA GLN A 519 21.44 -15.69 35.60
C GLN A 519 21.88 -17.01 36.24
N GLY A 520 22.50 -17.88 35.43
CA GLY A 520 22.72 -19.28 35.76
C GLY A 520 23.71 -19.51 36.92
N GLN A 521 24.83 -18.79 36.91
CA GLN A 521 25.74 -18.56 38.04
C GLN A 521 26.37 -17.17 37.84
N PHE A 522 26.56 -16.41 38.91
CA PHE A 522 27.43 -15.22 38.93
C PHE A 522 28.33 -15.23 40.17
N LYS A 523 29.56 -14.75 40.02
CA LYS A 523 30.46 -14.58 41.16
C LYS A 523 30.09 -13.30 41.91
N GLU A 524 30.00 -13.38 43.23
CA GLU A 524 29.80 -12.21 44.08
C GLU A 524 31.00 -11.24 43.97
N ILE A 525 30.73 -9.94 43.85
CA ILE A 525 31.72 -8.86 43.81
C ILE A 525 31.35 -7.86 44.90
N PHE A 526 32.31 -7.50 45.74
CA PHE A 526 32.07 -6.84 47.04
C PHE A 526 31.95 -5.32 46.93
N THR A 527 31.05 -4.89 46.06
CA THR A 527 30.75 -3.48 45.76
C THR A 527 29.24 -3.29 45.60
N ASN A 528 28.74 -2.10 45.93
CA ASN A 528 27.34 -1.69 45.71
C ASN A 528 27.08 -1.40 44.21
N GLU A 529 27.59 -2.25 43.33
CA GLU A 529 27.41 -2.12 41.89
C GLU A 529 26.03 -2.63 41.50
N LEU A 530 25.21 -1.73 40.92
CA LEU A 530 24.00 -2.14 40.23
C LEU A 530 24.37 -3.21 39.20
N PHE A 531 23.55 -4.26 39.11
CA PHE A 531 23.60 -5.19 38.00
C PHE A 531 23.20 -4.43 36.72
N ASN A 532 24.14 -3.75 36.07
CA ASN A 532 23.91 -2.72 35.04
C ASN A 532 23.34 -3.24 33.69
N ASN A 533 22.95 -4.51 33.65
CA ASN A 533 22.45 -5.17 32.44
C ASN A 533 21.39 -6.26 32.75
N PRO A 534 20.28 -5.95 33.45
CA PRO A 534 19.13 -6.86 33.45
C PRO A 534 18.64 -7.01 32.01
N ASN A 535 17.86 -8.04 31.71
CA ASN A 535 17.46 -8.34 30.33
C ASN A 535 16.63 -7.17 29.76
N LYS A 536 17.23 -6.35 28.89
CA LYS A 536 16.70 -5.04 28.46
C LYS A 536 15.46 -5.12 27.55
N ASN A 537 14.92 -6.32 27.36
CA ASN A 537 13.75 -6.63 26.57
C ASN A 537 12.44 -6.27 27.29
N TRP A 538 11.38 -6.05 26.50
CA TRP A 538 10.03 -5.86 27.00
C TRP A 538 9.26 -7.17 26.94
N VAL A 539 8.67 -7.58 28.06
CA VAL A 539 7.65 -8.64 28.09
C VAL A 539 6.29 -7.99 27.88
N THR A 540 5.45 -8.59 27.03
CA THR A 540 4.13 -8.04 26.69
C THR A 540 3.01 -8.96 27.15
N PHE A 541 2.03 -8.36 27.82
CA PHE A 541 0.81 -8.99 28.29
C PHE A 541 -0.39 -8.51 27.48
N ILE A 542 -1.34 -9.42 27.31
CA ILE A 542 -2.60 -9.19 26.59
C ILE A 542 -3.74 -9.49 27.55
N GLN A 543 -4.66 -8.55 27.74
CA GLN A 543 -5.89 -8.75 28.51
C GLN A 543 -7.11 -8.43 27.64
N LYS A 544 -8.08 -9.34 27.66
CA LYS A 544 -9.41 -9.17 27.07
C LYS A 544 -10.36 -8.52 28.09
N SER A 545 -11.29 -7.70 27.62
CA SER A 545 -12.42 -7.23 28.43
C SER A 545 -13.41 -8.37 28.69
N ASP A 546 -14.40 -8.11 29.54
CA ASP A 546 -15.65 -8.86 29.54
C ASP A 546 -16.50 -8.52 28.29
N GLN A 547 -17.70 -9.12 28.24
CA GLN A 547 -18.72 -8.90 27.21
C GLN A 547 -19.36 -7.50 27.20
N ASN A 548 -19.03 -6.65 28.17
CA ASN A 548 -19.52 -5.27 28.31
C ASN A 548 -18.43 -4.23 27.99
N GLY A 549 -17.25 -4.66 27.56
CA GLY A 549 -16.08 -3.79 27.33
C GLY A 549 -15.29 -3.43 28.60
N VAL A 550 -15.66 -3.97 29.77
CA VAL A 550 -14.99 -3.70 31.04
C VAL A 550 -13.77 -4.59 31.21
N PHE A 551 -12.60 -3.99 31.47
CA PHE A 551 -11.39 -4.75 31.80
C PHE A 551 -11.33 -5.03 33.31
N ALA A 552 -11.17 -6.30 33.68
CA ALA A 552 -10.85 -6.65 35.06
C ALA A 552 -9.54 -5.98 35.52
N PRO A 553 -9.35 -5.70 36.83
CA PRO A 553 -8.06 -5.25 37.36
C PRO A 553 -6.93 -6.21 36.97
N VAL A 554 -5.77 -5.63 36.66
CA VAL A 554 -4.57 -6.41 36.34
C VAL A 554 -3.59 -6.23 37.48
N SER A 555 -3.53 -7.26 38.31
CA SER A 555 -2.44 -7.46 39.24
C SER A 555 -1.23 -8.00 38.47
N LEU A 556 -0.08 -7.37 38.63
CA LEU A 556 1.22 -7.96 38.35
C LEU A 556 1.86 -8.36 39.68
N SER A 557 2.00 -9.66 39.90
CA SER A 557 2.72 -10.24 41.04
C SER A 557 4.13 -10.62 40.60
N PHE A 558 5.12 -10.39 41.45
CA PHE A 558 6.52 -10.62 41.12
C PHE A 558 7.11 -11.69 42.03
N SER A 559 8.07 -12.44 41.50
CA SER A 559 8.68 -13.57 42.20
C SER A 559 10.18 -13.56 41.96
N GLY A 560 10.93 -13.66 43.05
CA GLY A 560 12.37 -13.84 43.02
C GLY A 560 12.71 -15.28 43.38
N SER A 561 13.85 -15.76 42.90
CA SER A 561 14.59 -16.80 43.57
C SER A 561 16.06 -16.44 43.54
N ILE A 562 16.72 -16.62 44.67
CA ILE A 562 18.17 -16.65 44.79
C ILE A 562 18.50 -18.02 45.36
N THR A 563 19.46 -18.70 44.75
CA THR A 563 19.94 -20.00 45.23
C THR A 563 21.45 -19.91 45.37
N GLU A 564 21.89 -20.13 46.60
CA GLU A 564 23.28 -20.24 46.95
C GLU A 564 23.73 -21.71 46.78
N GLU A 565 25.03 -21.90 46.64
CA GLU A 565 25.67 -23.19 46.36
C GLU A 565 26.88 -23.25 47.29
N ASP A 566 26.63 -23.60 48.55
CA ASP A 566 27.62 -23.62 49.64
C ASP A 566 28.41 -24.94 49.67
N ASP A 567 29.68 -24.83 50.04
CA ASP A 567 30.64 -25.95 50.14
C ASP A 567 30.76 -26.50 51.58
N VAL A 568 30.19 -25.83 52.60
CA VAL A 568 30.55 -26.05 54.03
C VAL A 568 29.70 -27.10 54.74
N VAL A 569 28.45 -27.36 54.32
CA VAL A 569 27.60 -28.38 54.97
C VAL A 569 27.36 -29.59 54.07
N GLY A 570 27.95 -30.74 54.42
CA GLY A 570 27.85 -32.01 53.68
C GLY A 570 26.48 -32.72 53.72
N SER A 571 25.40 -32.01 54.03
CA SER A 571 24.01 -32.45 53.84
C SER A 571 23.48 -31.83 52.55
N GLY A 572 23.12 -32.65 51.56
CA GLY A 572 22.73 -32.20 50.21
C GLY A 572 21.35 -31.56 50.10
N ASP A 573 21.01 -30.68 51.05
CA ASP A 573 19.87 -29.77 51.00
C ASP A 573 20.42 -28.38 50.64
N ASP A 574 20.34 -27.99 49.36
CA ASP A 574 20.68 -26.62 48.94
C ASP A 574 19.82 -25.62 49.74
N ASP A 575 20.40 -24.59 50.34
CA ASP A 575 19.66 -23.56 51.10
C ASP A 575 18.94 -22.60 50.12
N ILE A 576 17.81 -23.08 49.58
CA ILE A 576 17.02 -22.34 48.58
C ILE A 576 16.29 -21.19 49.27
N LEU A 577 16.86 -19.98 49.17
CA LEU A 577 16.23 -18.70 49.49
C LEU A 577 15.08 -18.40 48.50
N GLN A 578 13.97 -19.11 48.68
CA GLN A 578 12.77 -19.02 47.88
C GLN A 578 11.96 -17.79 48.30
N ILE A 579 12.07 -16.70 47.53
CA ILE A 579 11.39 -15.44 47.82
C ILE A 579 9.91 -15.56 47.40
N ILE A 580 9.07 -15.81 48.41
CA ILE A 580 7.62 -16.02 48.27
C ILE A 580 6.93 -14.80 47.63
N GLU A 581 5.87 -15.06 46.85
CA GLU A 581 5.15 -14.15 45.94
C GLU A 581 5.07 -12.69 46.44
N GLY A 582 5.84 -11.81 45.79
CA GLY A 582 6.00 -10.42 46.15
C GLY A 582 5.01 -9.46 45.49
N GLN A 583 4.62 -8.46 46.28
CA GLN A 583 4.03 -7.16 45.92
C GLN A 583 3.26 -7.08 44.59
N THR A 584 1.94 -7.19 44.69
CA THR A 584 1.04 -6.90 43.57
C THR A 584 1.04 -5.42 43.21
N ILE A 585 1.35 -5.10 41.95
CA ILE A 585 1.06 -3.79 41.33
C ILE A 585 -0.28 -3.90 40.59
N ASP A 586 -1.26 -3.05 40.92
CA ASP A 586 -2.43 -2.86 40.04
C ASP A 586 -2.10 -1.90 38.90
N VAL A 587 -2.27 -2.37 37.66
CA VAL A 587 -2.06 -1.57 36.45
C VAL A 587 -3.36 -1.04 35.84
N SER A 588 -4.50 -1.18 36.52
CA SER A 588 -5.85 -0.77 36.06
C SER A 588 -5.90 0.66 35.49
N ASN A 589 -5.27 1.60 36.19
CA ASN A 589 -5.31 3.05 35.96
C ASN A 589 -3.96 3.61 35.44
N MET A 590 -3.18 2.82 34.68
CA MET A 590 -1.90 3.29 34.15
C MET A 590 -2.03 4.13 32.87
N GLY A 591 -1.70 5.42 33.01
CA GLY A 591 -1.40 6.32 31.90
C GLY A 591 -0.03 6.06 31.26
N PRO A 592 0.65 7.08 30.70
CA PRO A 592 1.94 6.89 30.02
C PRO A 592 3.04 6.37 30.95
N GLN A 593 4.03 5.74 30.33
CA GLN A 593 5.14 4.97 30.91
C GLN A 593 5.56 5.39 32.34
N LYS A 594 5.24 4.57 33.35
CA LYS A 594 5.63 4.82 34.75
C LYS A 594 6.77 3.90 35.21
N PRO A 595 7.76 4.43 35.94
CA PRO A 595 8.67 3.61 36.73
C PRO A 595 7.98 3.13 38.02
N HIS A 596 8.29 1.91 38.43
CA HIS A 596 7.76 1.29 39.66
C HIS A 596 8.91 0.57 40.38
N LYS A 597 9.17 0.93 41.64
CA LYS A 597 10.06 0.15 42.49
C LYS A 597 9.26 -0.96 43.19
N VAL A 598 9.78 -2.18 43.14
CA VAL A 598 9.30 -3.34 43.89
C VAL A 598 10.37 -3.73 44.90
N ILE A 599 10.00 -3.97 46.15
CA ILE A 599 10.94 -4.33 47.22
C ILE A 599 10.58 -5.70 47.79
N PHE A 600 11.57 -6.57 47.90
CA PHE A 600 11.48 -7.86 48.56
C PHE A 600 12.43 -7.86 49.74
N GLU A 601 11.92 -8.25 50.90
CA GLU A 601 12.71 -8.36 52.13
C GLU A 601 12.66 -9.81 52.60
N HIS A 602 13.82 -10.39 52.94
CA HIS A 602 13.90 -11.74 53.48
C HIS A 602 14.80 -11.77 54.73
N ASN A 603 14.29 -12.34 55.82
CA ASN A 603 15.05 -12.50 57.06
C ASN A 603 15.77 -13.86 57.02
N ILE A 604 17.06 -13.85 56.70
CA ILE A 604 17.88 -15.07 56.73
C ILE A 604 18.08 -15.48 58.19
N LEU A 605 17.92 -16.78 58.46
CA LEU A 605 18.22 -17.53 59.68
C LEU A 605 18.20 -16.74 61.03
N SER A 606 17.20 -17.02 61.86
CA SER A 606 17.04 -16.53 63.25
C SER A 606 16.86 -15.01 63.44
N GLY A 607 16.88 -14.20 62.38
CA GLY A 607 16.52 -12.78 62.41
C GLY A 607 17.68 -11.82 62.66
N THR A 608 18.92 -12.27 62.56
CA THR A 608 20.13 -11.44 62.65
C THR A 608 20.60 -10.85 61.31
N GLN A 609 20.10 -11.36 60.18
CA GLN A 609 20.39 -10.86 58.84
C GLN A 609 19.09 -10.65 58.04
N ARG A 610 19.06 -9.60 57.22
CA ARG A 610 17.91 -9.21 56.40
C ARG A 610 18.42 -8.83 55.03
N MET A 611 18.14 -9.65 54.03
CA MET A 611 18.44 -9.32 52.62
C MET A 611 17.33 -8.42 52.09
N THR A 612 17.70 -7.31 51.46
CA THR A 612 16.77 -6.42 50.76
C THR A 612 17.06 -6.44 49.26
N ILE A 613 16.04 -6.67 48.43
CA ILE A 613 16.14 -6.60 46.97
C ILE A 613 15.20 -5.51 46.47
N GLU A 614 15.74 -4.55 45.73
CA GLU A 614 14.97 -3.53 45.03
C GLU A 614 15.03 -3.76 43.51
N ALA A 615 13.87 -3.91 42.88
CA ALA A 615 13.73 -4.02 41.43
C ALA A 615 13.01 -2.79 40.87
N ASP A 616 13.68 -1.99 40.05
CA ASP A 616 13.05 -0.91 39.29
C ASP A 616 12.48 -1.47 37.99
N LEU A 617 11.17 -1.40 37.87
CA LEU A 617 10.40 -1.78 36.69
C LEU A 617 9.98 -0.56 35.90
N ILE A 618 9.76 -0.75 34.61
CA ILE A 618 9.03 0.21 33.77
C ILE A 618 7.82 -0.51 33.19
N ILE A 619 6.63 0.07 33.36
CA ILE A 619 5.37 -0.44 32.83
C ILE A 619 4.78 0.61 31.89
N ARG A 620 4.26 0.19 30.73
CA ARG A 620 3.58 1.06 29.77
C ARG A 620 2.43 0.32 29.04
N PRO A 621 1.38 1.02 28.59
CA PRO A 621 0.58 0.50 27.48
C PRO A 621 1.50 0.27 26.27
N ALA A 622 1.34 -0.85 25.57
CA ALA A 622 2.22 -1.20 24.45
C ALA A 622 1.99 -0.27 23.25
N PHE A 623 0.71 0.03 22.98
CA PHE A 623 0.20 1.06 22.07
C PHE A 623 -1.15 1.57 22.61
N GLY A 624 -1.65 2.69 22.09
CA GLY A 624 -3.02 3.15 22.36
C GLY A 624 -4.08 2.13 21.90
N PHE A 625 -5.29 2.21 22.44
CA PHE A 625 -6.38 1.21 22.32
C PHE A 625 -6.49 0.54 20.93
N ALA A 626 -5.85 -0.61 20.78
CA ALA A 626 -5.79 -1.34 19.52
C ALA A 626 -6.98 -2.30 19.40
N HIS A 627 -7.90 -2.02 18.48
CA HIS A 627 -9.00 -2.93 18.14
C HIS A 627 -8.47 -4.17 17.40
N LEU A 628 -8.02 -5.17 18.17
CA LEU A 628 -7.61 -6.46 17.65
C LEU A 628 -8.85 -7.29 17.26
N PHE A 629 -9.06 -7.47 15.95
CA PHE A 629 -10.01 -8.46 15.44
C PHE A 629 -9.56 -9.88 15.86
N PRO A 630 -10.45 -10.72 16.41
CA PRO A 630 -10.03 -11.99 16.99
C PRO A 630 -9.73 -13.06 15.94
N SER A 631 -8.49 -13.54 15.93
CA SER A 631 -8.21 -14.91 15.52
C SER A 631 -8.76 -15.89 16.59
N SER A 632 -9.44 -16.94 16.15
CA SER A 632 -10.10 -17.89 17.05
C SER A 632 -9.12 -18.93 17.61
N GLY A 633 -8.99 -18.95 18.94
CA GLY A 633 -8.22 -19.92 19.71
C GLY A 633 -8.98 -20.33 20.97
N THR A 634 -8.98 -21.63 21.28
CA THR A 634 -9.85 -22.26 22.27
C THR A 634 -9.54 -21.91 23.73
N PHE A 635 -10.58 -21.81 24.55
CA PHE A 635 -10.47 -21.84 26.01
C PHE A 635 -10.62 -23.28 26.53
N SER A 636 -9.84 -23.64 27.54
CA SER A 636 -10.08 -24.80 28.41
C SER A 636 -10.67 -24.29 29.73
N ALA A 637 -11.69 -24.96 30.26
CA ALA A 637 -12.36 -24.60 31.50
C ALA A 637 -12.13 -25.67 32.57
N SER A 638 -11.22 -25.41 33.51
CA SER A 638 -11.02 -26.22 34.71
C SER A 638 -12.15 -25.98 35.72
N ARG A 639 -12.77 -27.05 36.21
CA ARG A 639 -13.92 -26.99 37.12
C ARG A 639 -13.51 -27.28 38.56
N SER A 640 -13.33 -26.23 39.38
CA SER A 640 -13.44 -26.31 40.84
C SER A 640 -14.85 -25.91 41.29
N GLY A 641 -15.27 -26.33 42.48
CA GLY A 641 -16.57 -25.95 43.01
C GLY A 641 -16.61 -25.97 44.54
N THR A 642 -17.55 -25.21 45.09
CA THR A 642 -17.96 -25.20 46.51
C THR A 642 -19.46 -24.87 46.60
N THR A 643 -20.03 -24.93 47.79
CA THR A 643 -21.46 -25.12 48.05
C THR A 643 -22.27 -23.85 48.34
N ASP A 644 -23.59 -24.00 48.14
CA ASP A 644 -24.68 -23.71 49.11
C ASP A 644 -25.68 -22.55 48.92
N SER A 645 -26.86 -22.77 49.53
CA SER A 645 -27.97 -21.85 49.85
C SER A 645 -28.80 -21.19 48.72
N SER A 646 -29.98 -21.79 48.50
CA SER A 646 -31.22 -21.25 47.90
C SER A 646 -31.89 -20.14 48.79
N PRO A 647 -33.14 -19.63 48.54
CA PRO A 647 -34.13 -19.91 47.48
C PRO A 647 -34.96 -18.68 46.93
N LEU A 648 -36.01 -18.96 46.13
CA LEU A 648 -37.19 -18.10 45.77
C LEU A 648 -36.95 -16.97 44.71
N LEU A 649 -37.93 -16.49 43.92
CA LEU A 649 -39.37 -16.80 43.79
C LEU A 649 -39.95 -16.50 42.38
N GLN A 650 -40.88 -17.35 41.91
CA GLN A 650 -41.98 -17.11 40.93
C GLN A 650 -41.72 -16.92 39.40
N LEU A 651 -42.68 -17.47 38.63
CA LEU A 651 -42.90 -17.35 37.18
C LEU A 651 -44.04 -16.35 36.90
N PRO A 652 -44.34 -16.03 35.62
CA PRO A 652 -45.50 -16.70 35.03
C PRO A 652 -45.33 -17.20 33.59
N THR A 653 -46.20 -18.16 33.22
CA THR A 653 -46.18 -19.00 32.00
C THR A 653 -46.93 -18.42 30.79
N ARG A 654 -46.61 -18.89 29.58
CA ARG A 654 -47.63 -19.35 28.60
C ARG A 654 -47.09 -20.37 27.58
N ASN A 655 -48.00 -21.07 26.90
CA ASN A 655 -47.77 -22.38 26.28
C ASN A 655 -47.77 -22.37 24.74
N ALA A 656 -47.04 -23.30 24.12
CA ALA A 656 -47.44 -24.05 22.92
C ALA A 656 -46.66 -25.39 22.85
N THR A 657 -47.23 -26.45 22.27
CA THR A 657 -46.69 -27.82 22.35
C THR A 657 -46.34 -28.47 21.00
N THR A 658 -45.13 -29.01 20.90
CA THR A 658 -44.67 -30.11 20.00
C THR A 658 -43.20 -30.43 20.37
N GLY A 659 -42.61 -31.60 20.08
CA GLY A 659 -43.18 -32.82 19.50
C GLY A 659 -42.14 -33.75 18.86
N GLY A 660 -41.28 -34.39 19.65
CA GLY A 660 -40.22 -35.28 19.15
C GLY A 660 -39.62 -36.23 20.22
N PRO A 661 -38.89 -37.29 19.83
CA PRO A 661 -38.52 -38.40 20.71
C PRO A 661 -37.27 -38.15 21.58
N ALA A 662 -37.12 -38.96 22.63
CA ALA A 662 -36.00 -38.91 23.57
C ALA A 662 -34.72 -39.59 23.04
N PRO A 663 -33.52 -39.09 23.40
CA PRO A 663 -32.25 -39.74 23.06
C PRO A 663 -31.93 -40.93 23.97
N SER A 664 -31.20 -41.91 23.43
CA SER A 664 -30.73 -43.12 24.14
C SER A 664 -29.55 -42.85 25.07
N THR A 665 -29.52 -43.55 26.22
CA THR A 665 -28.39 -43.53 27.16
C THR A 665 -27.18 -44.31 26.64
N MET A 666 -26.00 -43.69 26.75
CA MET A 666 -24.69 -44.32 26.48
C MET A 666 -24.37 -45.39 27.55
N THR A 667 -23.64 -46.43 27.18
CA THR A 667 -23.40 -47.63 28.02
C THR A 667 -22.10 -47.55 28.81
N LYS A 668 -22.00 -48.36 29.88
CA LYS A 668 -20.86 -48.33 30.80
C LYS A 668 -19.57 -48.85 30.15
N GLU A 669 -19.66 -49.76 29.19
CA GLU A 669 -18.48 -50.30 28.48
C GLU A 669 -17.80 -49.29 27.55
N GLU A 670 -18.51 -48.23 27.12
CA GLU A 670 -17.93 -47.13 26.32
C GLU A 670 -17.03 -46.21 27.16
N PHE A 671 -17.15 -46.23 28.50
CA PHE A 671 -16.39 -45.40 29.42
C PHE A 671 -15.00 -45.99 29.75
N ASP A 672 -14.92 -47.30 29.98
CA ASP A 672 -13.71 -47.95 30.50
C ASP A 672 -12.56 -48.03 29.47
N ALA A 673 -12.86 -47.88 28.16
CA ALA A 673 -11.90 -47.96 27.06
C ALA A 673 -10.84 -46.84 27.02
N LEU A 674 -11.09 -45.69 27.67
CA LEU A 674 -10.24 -44.50 27.59
C LEU A 674 -9.07 -44.44 28.62
N SER A 675 -8.91 -45.47 29.44
CA SER A 675 -8.21 -45.36 30.74
C SER A 675 -6.73 -45.78 30.81
N LYS A 676 -6.08 -46.19 29.70
CA LYS A 676 -4.76 -46.88 29.75
C LYS A 676 -3.71 -46.33 28.76
N GLY A 677 -2.99 -45.30 29.16
CA GLY A 677 -1.82 -44.79 28.44
C GLY A 677 -0.53 -45.57 28.75
N ARG A 678 0.37 -45.63 27.76
CA ARG A 678 1.82 -45.87 27.93
C ARG A 678 2.59 -44.76 27.21
N PRO A 679 3.71 -44.27 27.75
CA PRO A 679 4.46 -43.17 27.13
C PRO A 679 5.25 -43.64 25.90
N VAL A 680 5.28 -42.80 24.87
CA VAL A 680 6.21 -42.89 23.73
C VAL A 680 6.89 -41.52 23.61
N ALA A 681 8.20 -41.52 23.40
CA ALA A 681 8.99 -40.28 23.39
C ALA A 681 8.67 -39.41 22.16
N VAL A 682 8.39 -38.13 22.41
CA VAL A 682 8.22 -37.11 21.35
C VAL A 682 9.59 -36.66 20.86
N LYS A 683 9.76 -36.55 19.54
CA LYS A 683 10.83 -35.77 18.91
C LYS A 683 10.22 -34.48 18.39
N ASP A 684 10.61 -33.34 18.94
CA ASP A 684 10.15 -32.04 18.47
C ASP A 684 10.75 -31.68 17.11
N ASN A 685 9.89 -31.27 16.19
CA ASN A 685 10.24 -30.49 14.99
C ASN A 685 8.95 -29.84 14.42
N LEU A 686 8.39 -28.91 15.21
CA LEU A 686 7.21 -28.13 14.80
C LEU A 686 7.64 -26.97 13.88
N ALA A 687 7.59 -27.19 12.58
CA ALA A 687 7.76 -26.14 11.59
C ALA A 687 6.58 -25.14 11.66
N VAL A 688 6.86 -23.90 12.05
CA VAL A 688 5.90 -22.79 11.99
C VAL A 688 5.58 -22.49 10.53
N LYS A 689 4.30 -22.26 10.23
CA LYS A 689 3.83 -21.99 8.86
C LYS A 689 3.48 -20.51 8.68
N ASP A 690 4.25 -19.83 7.84
CA ASP A 690 4.10 -18.40 7.57
C ASP A 690 2.97 -18.14 6.55
N ASP A 691 1.73 -18.03 7.03
CA ASP A 691 0.54 -17.80 6.19
C ASP A 691 0.45 -16.38 5.55
N PHE A 692 1.55 -15.60 5.53
CA PHE A 692 1.59 -14.21 5.03
C PHE A 692 2.29 -14.02 3.67
N ILE A 693 2.78 -15.10 3.02
CA ILE A 693 3.39 -15.05 1.68
C ILE A 693 2.67 -16.04 0.75
N ASP A 694 2.12 -15.55 -0.37
CA ASP A 694 1.67 -16.40 -1.48
C ASP A 694 2.89 -16.80 -2.31
N LEU A 695 3.23 -18.09 -2.27
CA LEU A 695 4.35 -18.66 -3.01
C LEU A 695 4.14 -18.65 -4.53
N ASN A 696 2.97 -18.27 -5.03
CA ASN A 696 2.65 -18.18 -6.46
C ASN A 696 2.70 -16.73 -6.99
N ALA A 697 2.80 -15.73 -6.10
CA ALA A 697 2.92 -14.33 -6.45
C ALA A 697 4.38 -13.89 -6.59
N THR A 698 4.59 -12.77 -7.29
CA THR A 698 5.83 -11.98 -7.15
C THR A 698 5.54 -10.71 -6.35
N TYR A 699 6.58 -10.10 -5.78
CA TYR A 699 6.49 -8.99 -4.85
C TYR A 699 7.57 -7.95 -5.13
N TYR A 700 7.20 -6.67 -5.01
CA TYR A 700 8.17 -5.61 -4.70
C TYR A 700 8.54 -5.72 -3.22
N ILE A 701 9.84 -5.73 -2.92
CA ILE A 701 10.37 -5.74 -1.55
C ILE A 701 10.87 -4.32 -1.25
N THR A 702 10.08 -3.53 -0.51
CA THR A 702 10.25 -2.06 -0.37
C THR A 702 10.52 -1.65 1.07
N ASP A 703 11.54 -0.82 1.29
CA ASP A 703 11.97 -0.39 2.63
C ASP A 703 11.01 0.63 3.29
N ALA A 704 10.98 0.67 4.62
CA ALA A 704 10.06 1.54 5.37
C ALA A 704 10.60 2.95 5.70
N LYS A 705 11.86 3.27 5.36
CA LYS A 705 12.47 4.59 5.63
C LYS A 705 12.43 5.50 4.41
N HIS A 706 12.72 4.97 3.23
CA HIS A 706 12.87 5.72 1.97
C HIS A 706 11.85 5.33 0.88
N ASN A 707 11.05 4.28 1.10
CA ASN A 707 10.08 3.76 0.14
C ASN A 707 10.70 3.34 -1.21
N LYS A 708 11.94 2.82 -1.18
CA LYS A 708 12.69 2.28 -2.32
C LYS A 708 12.73 0.75 -2.25
N SER A 709 12.82 0.09 -3.39
CA SER A 709 12.78 -1.38 -3.49
C SER A 709 14.16 -2.01 -3.59
N LEU A 710 14.24 -3.32 -3.33
CA LEU A 710 15.31 -4.17 -3.84
C LEU A 710 15.15 -4.31 -5.36
N VAL A 711 16.18 -3.94 -6.13
CA VAL A 711 16.14 -3.95 -7.60
C VAL A 711 17.43 -4.55 -8.15
N THR A 712 17.32 -5.44 -9.14
CA THR A 712 18.46 -6.05 -9.84
C THR A 712 19.07 -5.10 -10.89
N GLY A 713 20.30 -5.36 -11.33
CA GLY A 713 20.90 -4.65 -12.47
C GLY A 713 20.16 -4.89 -13.79
N MET A 714 20.21 -3.93 -14.73
CA MET A 714 19.68 -4.14 -16.10
C MET A 714 20.51 -5.10 -16.95
N VAL A 715 21.75 -5.35 -16.54
CA VAL A 715 22.62 -6.44 -17.01
C VAL A 715 22.97 -7.29 -15.80
N TYR A 716 23.14 -8.61 -15.98
CA TYR A 716 23.54 -9.49 -14.88
C TYR A 716 24.99 -9.21 -14.46
N GLY A 717 25.15 -8.57 -13.30
CA GLY A 717 26.44 -8.27 -12.67
C GLY A 717 26.48 -8.63 -11.20
N GLY A 718 25.56 -9.47 -10.71
CA GLY A 718 25.43 -9.83 -9.30
C GLY A 718 24.84 -8.73 -8.39
N GLY A 719 25.00 -7.45 -8.73
CA GLY A 719 24.55 -6.33 -7.88
C GLY A 719 23.04 -6.25 -7.66
N VAL A 720 22.64 -6.07 -6.39
CA VAL A 720 21.27 -5.74 -5.97
C VAL A 720 21.28 -4.38 -5.28
N TYR A 721 20.38 -3.50 -5.70
CA TYR A 721 20.40 -2.07 -5.42
C TYR A 721 19.16 -1.60 -4.66
N HIS A 722 19.30 -0.51 -3.91
CA HIS A 722 18.23 0.16 -3.16
C HIS A 722 17.69 1.37 -3.93
N GLN A 723 16.78 1.15 -4.88
CA GLN A 723 16.27 2.21 -5.75
C GLN A 723 14.77 2.10 -5.99
N THR A 724 14.18 3.18 -6.49
CA THR A 724 12.81 3.15 -7.02
C THR A 724 12.78 2.19 -8.21
N PRO A 725 11.80 1.27 -8.31
CA PRO A 725 11.61 0.48 -9.52
C PRO A 725 11.53 1.39 -10.74
N ARG A 726 12.30 1.06 -11.78
CA ARG A 726 12.25 1.80 -13.06
C ARG A 726 11.06 1.29 -13.88
N ASN A 727 10.87 1.81 -15.09
CA ASN A 727 9.72 1.49 -15.96
C ASN A 727 9.60 0.01 -16.39
N SER A 728 10.46 -0.89 -15.90
CA SER A 728 10.42 -2.33 -16.15
C SER A 728 10.17 -3.09 -14.83
N PRO A 729 8.91 -3.47 -14.50
CA PRO A 729 8.57 -3.99 -13.17
C PRO A 729 9.29 -5.29 -12.79
N VAL A 730 9.84 -6.01 -13.77
CA VAL A 730 10.52 -7.29 -13.56
C VAL A 730 11.89 -7.16 -12.88
N ASP A 731 12.56 -6.00 -12.92
CA ASP A 731 13.86 -5.84 -12.25
C ASP A 731 13.75 -5.70 -10.72
N ALA A 732 12.59 -5.25 -10.23
CA ALA A 732 12.25 -5.11 -8.82
C ALA A 732 11.30 -6.21 -8.30
N SER A 733 10.94 -7.19 -9.14
CA SER A 733 10.00 -8.27 -8.79
C SER A 733 10.74 -9.49 -8.26
N TRP A 734 10.37 -9.95 -7.06
CA TRP A 734 10.95 -11.09 -6.36
C TRP A 734 9.91 -12.15 -6.04
N TYR A 735 10.28 -13.42 -5.96
CA TYR A 735 9.39 -14.51 -5.57
C TYR A 735 10.07 -15.48 -4.59
N PHE A 736 9.25 -16.22 -3.84
CA PHE A 736 9.72 -17.02 -2.72
C PHE A 736 9.69 -18.53 -3.03
N LEU A 737 10.75 -19.23 -2.62
CA LEU A 737 10.85 -20.69 -2.61
C LEU A 737 11.22 -21.16 -1.18
N PRO A 738 10.31 -21.83 -0.45
CA PRO A 738 10.61 -22.30 0.90
C PRO A 738 11.64 -23.43 0.89
N THR A 739 12.51 -23.42 1.89
CA THR A 739 13.48 -24.49 2.19
C THR A 739 12.85 -25.71 2.89
N GLY A 740 11.70 -25.52 3.54
CA GLY A 740 11.01 -26.52 4.37
C GLY A 740 11.17 -26.31 5.88
N ASP A 741 12.11 -25.49 6.36
CA ASP A 741 12.42 -25.31 7.79
C ASP A 741 12.28 -23.86 8.29
N GLY A 742 11.39 -23.07 7.67
CA GLY A 742 11.12 -21.68 8.04
C GLY A 742 12.08 -20.64 7.42
N TYR A 743 12.89 -21.07 6.45
CA TYR A 743 13.72 -20.19 5.62
C TYR A 743 13.27 -20.20 4.15
N TYR A 744 13.63 -19.17 3.40
CA TYR A 744 13.26 -18.97 2.00
C TYR A 744 14.48 -18.62 1.15
N TYR A 745 14.54 -19.17 -0.06
CA TYR A 745 15.27 -18.53 -1.14
C TYR A 745 14.39 -17.42 -1.73
N ILE A 746 14.94 -16.23 -1.87
CA ILE A 746 14.26 -15.06 -2.43
C ILE A 746 14.82 -14.85 -3.83
N TYR A 747 14.10 -15.27 -4.86
CA TYR A 747 14.55 -15.24 -6.25
C TYR A 747 14.10 -13.96 -6.95
N ASP A 748 14.97 -13.39 -7.78
CA ASP A 748 14.58 -12.32 -8.71
C ASP A 748 13.86 -12.89 -9.95
N LEU A 749 12.89 -12.15 -10.50
CA LEU A 749 12.09 -12.60 -11.64
C LEU A 749 12.85 -12.49 -12.99
N ARG A 750 13.88 -11.66 -13.09
CA ARG A 750 14.53 -11.25 -14.35
C ARG A 750 15.63 -12.21 -14.80
N TYR A 751 16.44 -12.70 -13.87
CA TYR A 751 17.58 -13.60 -14.08
C TYR A 751 17.43 -14.94 -13.37
N ASN A 752 16.38 -15.09 -12.56
CA ASN A 752 16.07 -16.32 -11.84
C ASN A 752 17.17 -16.73 -10.85
N LYS A 753 17.78 -15.75 -10.16
CA LYS A 753 18.85 -15.95 -9.18
C LYS A 753 18.37 -15.63 -7.76
N ALA A 754 18.89 -16.36 -6.78
CA ALA A 754 18.55 -16.16 -5.38
C ALA A 754 19.40 -15.04 -4.77
N LEU A 755 18.74 -14.14 -4.03
CA LEU A 755 19.37 -13.15 -3.17
C LEU A 755 20.31 -13.84 -2.18
N ALA A 756 21.54 -13.32 -2.02
CA ALA A 756 22.57 -13.89 -1.17
C ALA A 756 23.41 -12.82 -0.44
N GLY A 757 23.69 -13.06 0.84
CA GLY A 757 24.66 -12.30 1.62
C GLY A 757 26.12 -12.68 1.30
N PRO A 758 27.10 -11.80 1.59
CA PRO A 758 28.52 -12.07 1.39
C PRO A 758 28.99 -13.29 2.18
N ASP A 759 29.85 -14.12 1.59
CA ASP A 759 30.25 -15.38 2.24
C ASP A 759 30.90 -15.18 3.62
N TYR A 760 31.61 -14.06 3.81
CA TYR A 760 32.24 -13.65 5.07
C TYR A 760 31.76 -12.26 5.51
N TYR A 761 31.29 -12.16 6.74
CA TYR A 761 30.80 -10.90 7.33
C TYR A 761 31.93 -9.93 7.74
N ASN A 762 33.09 -10.48 8.15
CA ASN A 762 34.15 -9.76 8.88
C ASN A 762 35.19 -9.02 8.00
N HIS A 763 34.83 -8.58 6.79
CA HIS A 763 35.75 -7.74 6.00
C HIS A 763 35.81 -6.30 6.53
N LEU A 764 36.61 -6.08 7.57
CA LEU A 764 36.95 -4.78 8.18
C LEU A 764 37.69 -3.80 7.24
N GLY A 765 37.70 -4.06 5.94
CA GLY A 765 38.43 -3.35 4.89
C GLY A 765 37.52 -2.63 3.88
N GLY A 766 36.42 -2.02 4.34
CA GLY A 766 35.68 -0.96 3.63
C GLY A 766 34.99 -1.27 2.29
N GLY A 767 35.17 -2.46 1.70
CA GLY A 767 34.85 -2.70 0.28
C GLY A 767 33.52 -3.41 -0.04
N THR A 768 33.11 -4.42 0.74
CA THR A 768 32.14 -5.43 0.25
C THR A 768 31.16 -5.97 1.33
N HIS A 769 30.28 -5.10 1.84
CA HIS A 769 29.12 -5.53 2.65
C HIS A 769 27.83 -5.72 1.83
N PHE A 770 27.94 -5.67 0.50
CA PHE A 770 26.82 -5.72 -0.43
C PHE A 770 26.15 -7.09 -0.46
N VAL A 771 24.82 -7.07 -0.51
CA VAL A 771 23.98 -8.21 -0.87
C VAL A 771 23.88 -8.30 -2.39
N TYR A 772 23.92 -9.51 -2.93
CA TYR A 772 23.93 -9.78 -4.37
C TYR A 772 22.92 -10.88 -4.72
N HIS A 773 22.81 -11.29 -5.98
CA HIS A 773 22.04 -12.47 -6.40
C HIS A 773 22.88 -13.45 -7.23
N GLN A 774 22.72 -14.75 -6.96
CA GLN A 774 23.44 -15.85 -7.60
C GLN A 774 22.62 -17.15 -7.60
N ASP A 775 23.09 -18.20 -8.25
CA ASP A 775 22.54 -19.54 -8.05
C ASP A 775 22.84 -20.00 -6.61
N PRO A 776 21.83 -20.38 -5.80
CA PRO A 776 22.03 -20.58 -4.36
C PRO A 776 22.89 -21.79 -4.03
N ASN A 777 22.82 -22.88 -4.82
CA ASN A 777 23.64 -24.10 -4.64
C ASN A 777 23.67 -24.60 -3.18
N GLY A 778 22.51 -24.65 -2.52
CA GLY A 778 22.37 -25.04 -1.11
C GLY A 778 22.99 -24.11 -0.06
N ARG A 779 23.63 -23.01 -0.46
CA ARG A 779 24.36 -22.10 0.45
C ARG A 779 23.43 -21.44 1.45
N THR A 780 23.79 -21.48 2.73
CA THR A 780 23.00 -20.90 3.81
C THR A 780 22.94 -19.36 3.75
N ASN A 781 23.91 -18.69 3.15
CA ASN A 781 23.84 -17.24 2.88
C ASN A 781 22.92 -16.86 1.71
N ALA A 782 22.23 -17.82 1.07
CA ALA A 782 21.10 -17.54 0.18
C ALA A 782 19.73 -17.88 0.80
N GLN A 783 19.72 -18.30 2.08
CA GLN A 783 18.52 -18.70 2.82
C GLN A 783 18.15 -17.63 3.85
N TRP A 784 16.94 -17.10 3.74
CA TRP A 784 16.45 -15.96 4.50
C TRP A 784 15.25 -16.34 5.37
N LYS A 785 15.32 -16.05 6.67
CA LYS A 785 14.16 -16.10 7.57
C LYS A 785 13.43 -14.77 7.49
N ILE A 786 12.11 -14.82 7.39
CA ILE A 786 11.26 -13.64 7.27
C ILE A 786 10.41 -13.56 8.53
N THR A 787 10.55 -12.49 9.31
CA THR A 787 9.86 -12.33 10.60
C THR A 787 9.10 -11.00 10.65
N PRO A 788 7.83 -10.95 11.10
CA PRO A 788 7.14 -9.68 11.35
C PRO A 788 7.96 -8.76 12.27
N SER A 789 8.04 -7.47 11.95
CA SER A 789 8.88 -6.52 12.69
C SER A 789 8.23 -5.98 13.98
N GLY A 790 6.99 -6.38 14.26
CA GLY A 790 6.12 -5.76 15.27
C GLY A 790 5.32 -4.57 14.74
N MET A 791 5.64 -4.03 13.56
CA MET A 791 4.76 -3.07 12.85
C MET A 791 3.87 -3.79 11.81
N PRO A 792 2.59 -3.42 11.67
CA PRO A 792 1.70 -4.01 10.67
C PRO A 792 2.25 -3.88 9.24
N GLY A 793 2.21 -4.97 8.47
CA GLY A 793 2.67 -4.99 7.07
C GLY A 793 4.18 -4.77 6.87
N LYS A 794 4.99 -4.90 7.94
CA LYS A 794 6.45 -4.70 7.95
C LYS A 794 7.17 -5.95 8.47
N TYR A 795 8.23 -6.34 7.78
CA TYR A 795 8.99 -7.56 8.02
C TYR A 795 10.50 -7.29 8.11
N ILE A 796 11.21 -8.13 8.86
CA ILE A 796 12.67 -8.20 8.90
C ILE A 796 13.07 -9.45 8.11
N ILE A 797 14.05 -9.32 7.22
CA ILE A 797 14.54 -10.40 6.35
C ILE A 797 15.97 -10.73 6.79
N THR A 798 16.22 -11.95 7.28
CA THR A 798 17.45 -12.31 8.03
C THR A 798 18.16 -13.53 7.47
N ASP A 799 19.41 -13.36 7.08
CA ASP A 799 20.34 -14.38 6.58
C ASP A 799 20.59 -15.51 7.60
N ARG A 800 20.57 -16.76 7.14
CA ARG A 800 20.78 -17.96 7.97
C ARG A 800 22.23 -18.19 8.39
N LYS A 801 23.21 -17.83 7.58
CA LYS A 801 24.65 -18.07 7.79
C LYS A 801 25.24 -17.13 8.83
N HIS A 802 24.82 -15.86 8.85
CA HIS A 802 25.38 -14.85 9.77
C HIS A 802 24.41 -14.38 10.85
N GLY A 803 23.11 -14.66 10.75
CA GLY A 803 22.09 -14.15 11.68
C GLY A 803 21.95 -12.63 11.59
N LYS A 804 22.00 -12.09 10.37
CA LYS A 804 22.00 -10.65 10.08
C LYS A 804 20.91 -10.31 9.07
N SER A 805 20.36 -9.10 9.15
CA SER A 805 19.21 -8.68 8.37
C SER A 805 19.58 -7.80 7.19
N LEU A 806 18.73 -7.79 6.17
CA LEU A 806 18.76 -6.80 5.09
C LEU A 806 18.44 -5.41 5.65
N VAL A 807 19.36 -4.46 5.48
CA VAL A 807 19.20 -3.07 5.88
C VAL A 807 19.64 -2.17 4.73
N ALA A 808 18.76 -1.28 4.26
CA ALA A 808 19.13 -0.24 3.30
C ALA A 808 20.06 0.80 3.95
N GLY A 809 20.84 1.56 3.17
CA GLY A 809 21.67 2.65 3.70
C GLY A 809 20.89 3.61 4.60
N ASP A 810 21.54 4.22 5.60
CA ASP A 810 20.85 5.16 6.49
C ASP A 810 20.51 6.49 5.78
N VAL A 811 21.24 6.82 4.71
CA VAL A 811 20.78 7.65 3.59
C VAL A 811 20.54 6.71 2.40
N ALA A 812 19.63 7.06 1.49
CA ALA A 812 19.24 6.25 0.33
C ALA A 812 20.32 6.15 -0.79
N ASP A 813 21.51 5.68 -0.42
CA ASP A 813 22.76 5.57 -1.18
C ASP A 813 22.78 4.52 -2.31
N ASN A 814 21.63 3.88 -2.55
CA ASN A 814 21.43 2.76 -3.48
C ASN A 814 22.07 1.42 -3.08
N ASN A 815 22.62 1.30 -1.86
CA ASN A 815 23.25 0.08 -1.36
C ASN A 815 22.33 -0.71 -0.43
N ILE A 816 22.52 -2.04 -0.41
CA ILE A 816 21.90 -2.95 0.56
C ILE A 816 23.00 -3.59 1.40
N TYR A 817 22.86 -3.44 2.71
CA TYR A 817 23.82 -3.91 3.71
C TYR A 817 23.26 -5.10 4.47
N LEU A 818 24.15 -6.03 4.83
CA LEU A 818 23.85 -7.08 5.80
C LEU A 818 24.26 -6.61 7.20
N GLN A 819 23.30 -6.33 8.10
CA GLN A 819 23.56 -5.74 9.43
C GLN A 819 22.57 -6.23 10.50
N SER A 820 22.85 -5.97 11.78
CA SER A 820 21.81 -6.11 12.82
C SER A 820 20.70 -5.06 12.57
N PRO A 821 19.40 -5.42 12.68
CA PRO A 821 18.31 -4.51 12.33
C PRO A 821 18.24 -3.30 13.28
N ASN A 822 18.54 -3.50 14.57
CA ASN A 822 18.61 -2.46 15.61
C ASN A 822 17.37 -1.55 15.68
N ASN A 823 16.21 -2.13 15.37
CA ASN A 823 14.90 -1.47 15.25
C ASN A 823 14.83 -0.25 14.29
N ARG A 824 15.76 -0.13 13.35
CA ARG A 824 15.82 0.99 12.39
C ARG A 824 14.81 0.81 11.24
N LEU A 825 14.21 1.90 10.75
CA LEU A 825 13.17 1.85 9.70
C LEU A 825 13.67 1.25 8.36
N ASN A 826 14.94 1.45 8.04
CA ASN A 826 15.63 0.89 6.86
C ASN A 826 15.95 -0.62 6.98
N ALA A 827 15.70 -1.23 8.14
CA ALA A 827 15.75 -2.69 8.34
C ALA A 827 14.38 -3.37 8.19
N TYR A 828 13.33 -2.60 7.87
CA TYR A 828 11.95 -3.08 7.75
C TYR A 828 11.45 -2.98 6.32
N TRP A 829 10.81 -4.04 5.86
CA TRP A 829 10.42 -4.24 4.46
C TRP A 829 8.92 -4.53 4.36
N THR A 830 8.26 -3.96 3.34
CA THR A 830 6.91 -4.35 2.90
C THR A 830 7.01 -5.22 1.66
N PHE A 831 6.14 -6.23 1.58
CA PHE A 831 5.94 -7.03 0.39
C PHE A 831 4.67 -6.58 -0.33
N THR A 832 4.81 -5.88 -1.46
CA THR A 832 3.67 -5.46 -2.29
C THR A 832 3.57 -6.42 -3.46
N ALA A 833 2.52 -7.24 -3.50
CA ALA A 833 2.31 -8.19 -4.60
C ALA A 833 2.19 -7.45 -5.94
N THR A 834 2.88 -7.94 -6.97
CA THR A 834 2.84 -7.35 -8.32
C THR A 834 1.75 -8.02 -9.16
N LYS A 835 1.64 -7.66 -10.44
CA LYS A 835 0.74 -8.33 -11.40
C LYS A 835 1.33 -9.64 -11.95
N ASP A 836 2.63 -9.83 -11.83
CA ASP A 836 3.36 -10.96 -12.38
C ASP A 836 3.36 -12.14 -11.39
N LYS A 837 3.21 -13.36 -11.92
CA LYS A 837 3.21 -14.60 -11.14
C LYS A 837 4.62 -15.17 -11.01
N ALA A 838 4.88 -15.90 -9.93
CA ALA A 838 6.10 -16.68 -9.79
C ALA A 838 6.20 -17.70 -10.95
N PRO A 839 7.42 -18.05 -11.42
CA PRO A 839 7.61 -19.08 -12.43
C PRO A 839 6.97 -20.41 -12.02
N ALA A 840 6.20 -21.01 -12.94
CA ALA A 840 5.51 -22.28 -12.71
C ALA A 840 6.51 -23.45 -12.53
N VAL A 841 7.66 -23.38 -13.20
CA VAL A 841 8.83 -24.21 -12.91
C VAL A 841 9.81 -23.35 -12.12
N LYS A 842 10.01 -23.67 -10.84
CA LYS A 842 11.00 -23.01 -9.98
C LYS A 842 12.35 -23.71 -10.09
N PRO A 843 13.49 -23.01 -9.90
CA PRO A 843 14.80 -23.65 -9.89
C PRO A 843 14.93 -24.67 -8.76
N ASP A 844 15.65 -25.75 -9.04
CA ASP A 844 16.25 -26.57 -7.98
C ASP A 844 17.31 -25.72 -7.27
N PRO A 845 17.19 -25.45 -5.95
CA PRO A 845 18.21 -24.70 -5.21
C PRO A 845 19.46 -25.53 -4.92
N ASN A 846 19.41 -26.86 -5.09
CA ASN A 846 20.48 -27.83 -4.82
C ASN A 846 20.81 -28.65 -6.08
N PRO A 847 21.11 -28.03 -7.24
CA PRO A 847 21.31 -28.74 -8.49
C PRO A 847 22.43 -29.78 -8.32
N THR A 848 22.05 -31.06 -8.40
CA THR A 848 23.03 -32.14 -8.26
C THR A 848 24.04 -32.02 -9.40
N PRO A 849 25.35 -31.93 -9.11
CA PRO A 849 26.35 -31.69 -10.15
C PRO A 849 26.41 -32.88 -11.10
N THR A 850 25.81 -32.71 -12.29
CA THR A 850 25.78 -33.72 -13.35
C THR A 850 27.23 -34.15 -13.66
N PRO A 851 27.58 -35.45 -13.49
CA PRO A 851 28.95 -35.89 -13.65
C PRO A 851 29.41 -35.62 -15.09
N THR A 852 30.49 -34.85 -15.23
CA THR A 852 31.00 -34.42 -16.53
C THR A 852 31.52 -35.63 -17.31
N ALA A 853 30.72 -36.14 -18.24
CA ALA A 853 31.08 -37.29 -19.06
C ALA A 853 32.31 -36.97 -19.92
N SER A 854 33.43 -37.64 -19.65
CA SER A 854 34.67 -37.45 -20.40
C SER A 854 34.56 -38.09 -21.79
N THR A 855 34.27 -37.27 -22.80
CA THR A 855 34.09 -37.69 -24.19
C THR A 855 35.44 -37.81 -24.91
N THR A 856 36.09 -38.96 -24.75
CA THR A 856 37.19 -39.36 -25.65
C THR A 856 36.61 -39.64 -27.05
N PRO A 857 37.11 -39.04 -28.14
CA PRO A 857 36.47 -39.13 -29.45
C PRO A 857 36.70 -40.49 -30.12
N VAL A 858 35.64 -41.30 -30.22
CA VAL A 858 35.63 -42.54 -31.02
C VAL A 858 35.00 -42.26 -32.39
N THR A 859 35.80 -42.41 -33.45
CA THR A 859 35.40 -42.13 -34.83
C THR A 859 34.65 -43.30 -35.49
N THR A 860 33.34 -43.39 -35.28
CA THR A 860 32.44 -44.26 -36.07
C THR A 860 31.48 -43.43 -36.91
N LYS A 861 31.61 -43.53 -38.24
CA LYS A 861 30.81 -42.84 -39.26
C LYS A 861 29.32 -43.23 -39.17
N PRO A 862 28.38 -42.30 -38.92
CA PRO A 862 26.94 -42.59 -38.95
C PRO A 862 26.44 -42.97 -40.36
N ALA A 863 25.39 -43.78 -40.42
CA ALA A 863 24.72 -44.13 -41.67
C ALA A 863 23.76 -43.00 -42.12
N THR A 864 23.66 -42.80 -43.44
CA THR A 864 22.81 -41.78 -44.06
C THR A 864 21.34 -42.22 -44.08
N ASN A 865 20.56 -41.86 -43.05
CA ASN A 865 19.10 -41.99 -43.07
C ASN A 865 18.45 -40.75 -43.72
N THR A 866 18.27 -40.79 -45.04
CA THR A 866 17.50 -39.79 -45.79
C THR A 866 15.99 -39.96 -45.57
N LEU A 867 15.48 -39.41 -44.45
CA LEU A 867 14.05 -39.14 -44.30
C LEU A 867 13.66 -37.93 -45.16
N ALA A 868 12.80 -38.15 -46.15
CA ALA A 868 12.24 -37.05 -46.94
C ALA A 868 11.32 -36.19 -46.04
N PRO A 869 11.54 -34.87 -45.94
CA PRO A 869 10.71 -34.02 -45.10
C PRO A 869 9.29 -33.91 -45.67
N ALA A 870 8.29 -33.99 -44.80
CA ALA A 870 6.91 -33.67 -45.15
C ALA A 870 6.80 -32.23 -45.71
N SER A 871 5.77 -31.98 -46.51
CA SER A 871 5.60 -30.75 -47.32
C SER A 871 5.23 -29.51 -46.49
N ALA A 872 6.12 -29.08 -45.59
CA ALA A 872 6.04 -27.77 -44.97
C ALA A 872 6.20 -26.69 -46.04
N GLY A 873 5.26 -25.73 -46.04
CA GLY A 873 5.15 -24.67 -47.02
C GLY A 873 6.36 -23.75 -47.06
N LEU A 874 6.51 -23.06 -48.20
CA LEU A 874 7.49 -21.99 -48.34
C LEU A 874 6.90 -20.70 -47.77
N VAL A 875 7.71 -20.00 -46.99
CA VAL A 875 7.39 -18.70 -46.40
C VAL A 875 8.41 -17.65 -46.81
N ARG A 876 8.02 -16.38 -46.78
CA ARG A 876 8.90 -15.22 -46.89
C ARG A 876 8.96 -14.51 -45.54
N ILE A 877 10.11 -13.95 -45.20
CA ILE A 877 10.33 -13.21 -43.95
C ILE A 877 10.67 -11.77 -44.34
N MET A 878 9.72 -10.85 -44.11
CA MET A 878 9.81 -9.44 -44.54
C MET A 878 10.11 -8.53 -43.35
N SER A 879 11.05 -7.61 -43.50
CA SER A 879 11.34 -6.57 -42.48
C SER A 879 10.24 -5.52 -42.49
N ILE A 880 9.80 -5.05 -41.31
CA ILE A 880 8.79 -3.98 -41.25
C ILE A 880 9.38 -2.57 -41.45
N MET A 881 10.70 -2.42 -41.40
CA MET A 881 11.38 -1.12 -41.48
C MET A 881 11.71 -0.71 -42.92
N GLY A 882 11.96 -1.67 -43.81
CA GLY A 882 12.30 -1.43 -45.20
C GLY A 882 11.09 -1.62 -46.12
N PHE A 883 10.90 -0.72 -47.08
CA PHE A 883 9.81 -0.79 -48.06
C PHE A 883 9.92 -2.05 -48.93
N ASN A 884 9.24 -3.12 -48.52
CA ASN A 884 9.28 -4.47 -49.10
C ASN A 884 10.68 -5.13 -49.07
N ASN A 885 11.46 -4.92 -48.01
CA ASN A 885 12.73 -5.64 -47.84
C ASN A 885 12.47 -7.08 -47.32
N TYR A 886 13.02 -8.08 -48.01
CA TYR A 886 12.92 -9.49 -47.61
C TYR A 886 14.27 -10.02 -47.13
N LEU A 887 14.22 -10.87 -46.10
CA LEU A 887 15.30 -11.78 -45.76
C LEU A 887 15.47 -12.77 -46.91
N HIS A 888 16.63 -12.76 -47.52
CA HIS A 888 17.03 -13.63 -48.61
C HIS A 888 18.48 -14.07 -48.42
N HIS A 889 19.09 -14.70 -49.43
CA HIS A 889 20.52 -14.97 -49.40
C HIS A 889 21.20 -14.76 -50.76
N GLN A 890 22.42 -14.22 -50.73
CA GLN A 890 23.33 -14.18 -51.86
C GLN A 890 24.68 -14.76 -51.44
N ASN A 891 25.33 -15.55 -52.30
CA ASN A 891 26.65 -16.14 -52.02
C ASN A 891 26.76 -16.93 -50.68
N ASN A 892 25.65 -17.51 -50.19
CA ASN A 892 25.49 -18.16 -48.87
C ASN A 892 25.57 -17.22 -47.65
N LYS A 893 25.39 -15.92 -47.83
CA LYS A 893 25.17 -14.95 -46.74
C LYS A 893 23.69 -14.54 -46.69
N PRO A 894 23.08 -14.47 -45.49
CA PRO A 894 21.73 -13.97 -45.33
C PRO A 894 21.71 -12.43 -45.38
N GLU A 895 20.76 -11.90 -46.14
CA GLU A 895 20.73 -10.51 -46.55
C GLU A 895 19.30 -9.94 -46.50
N ASN A 896 19.13 -8.65 -46.20
CA ASN A 896 17.86 -7.94 -46.16
C ASN A 896 17.84 -6.84 -47.22
N GLY A 897 17.18 -7.10 -48.35
CA GLY A 897 17.22 -6.23 -49.52
C GLY A 897 15.87 -6.07 -50.21
N GLN A 898 15.76 -5.02 -51.03
CA GLN A 898 14.65 -4.86 -51.97
C GLN A 898 14.87 -5.79 -53.17
N ILE A 899 14.24 -6.95 -53.10
CA ILE A 899 14.18 -7.95 -54.17
C ILE A 899 12.72 -8.24 -54.53
N GLN A 900 12.48 -8.79 -55.71
CA GLN A 900 11.12 -9.18 -56.08
C GLN A 900 10.68 -10.41 -55.26
N ALA A 901 9.42 -10.40 -54.79
CA ALA A 901 8.93 -11.37 -53.81
C ALA A 901 8.70 -12.80 -54.36
N ASP A 902 9.04 -13.03 -55.63
CA ASP A 902 9.05 -14.31 -56.34
C ASP A 902 10.46 -14.94 -56.43
N TRP A 903 11.53 -14.20 -56.09
CA TRP A 903 12.90 -14.72 -56.08
C TRP A 903 13.03 -15.87 -55.07
N SER A 904 13.51 -17.02 -55.53
CA SER A 904 13.59 -18.25 -54.72
C SER A 904 14.50 -18.11 -53.50
N SER A 905 15.57 -17.29 -53.56
CA SER A 905 16.43 -17.03 -52.40
C SER A 905 15.73 -16.27 -51.26
N SER A 906 14.54 -15.69 -51.48
CA SER A 906 13.66 -15.10 -50.44
C SER A 906 12.75 -16.12 -49.75
N GLN A 907 12.68 -17.34 -50.29
CA GLN A 907 11.74 -18.37 -49.86
C GLN A 907 12.45 -19.36 -48.94
N TRP A 908 11.90 -19.50 -47.74
CA TRP A 908 12.41 -20.32 -46.64
C TRP A 908 11.40 -21.39 -46.27
N ARG A 909 11.86 -22.53 -45.74
CA ARG A 909 10.99 -23.49 -45.06
C ARG A 909 11.26 -23.44 -43.56
N LEU A 910 10.21 -23.24 -42.78
CA LEU A 910 10.26 -23.41 -41.32
C LEU A 910 10.11 -24.91 -41.02
N VAL A 911 11.17 -25.54 -40.53
CA VAL A 911 11.16 -26.95 -40.12
C VAL A 911 10.92 -26.99 -38.61
N PRO A 912 9.73 -27.39 -38.12
CA PRO A 912 9.43 -27.40 -36.70
C PRO A 912 10.26 -28.44 -35.94
N VAL A 913 10.50 -28.16 -34.67
CA VAL A 913 11.29 -28.96 -33.73
C VAL A 913 10.53 -29.03 -32.40
N GLU A 914 10.81 -30.07 -31.61
CA GLU A 914 10.25 -30.22 -30.27
C GLU A 914 10.53 -28.98 -29.39
N GLY A 915 9.62 -28.70 -28.44
CA GLY A 915 9.69 -27.48 -27.61
C GLY A 915 9.19 -26.19 -28.29
N GLY A 916 8.67 -26.27 -29.52
CA GLY A 916 8.13 -25.10 -30.25
C GLY A 916 9.22 -24.23 -30.90
N LEU A 917 10.38 -24.83 -31.18
CA LEU A 917 11.47 -24.21 -31.93
C LEU A 917 11.34 -24.54 -33.43
N VAL A 918 12.01 -23.77 -34.29
CA VAL A 918 12.08 -24.01 -35.73
C VAL A 918 13.53 -23.91 -36.22
N ARG A 919 13.87 -24.67 -37.27
CA ARG A 919 15.03 -24.39 -38.13
C ARG A 919 14.55 -23.65 -39.38
N ILE A 920 15.30 -22.65 -39.83
CA ILE A 920 14.95 -21.87 -41.04
C ILE A 920 15.84 -22.37 -42.18
N GLN A 921 15.26 -23.17 -43.08
CA GLN A 921 15.92 -23.86 -44.19
C GLN A 921 15.80 -23.04 -45.48
N SER A 922 16.86 -22.93 -46.30
CA SER A 922 16.76 -22.31 -47.63
C SER A 922 15.97 -23.20 -48.60
N SER A 923 15.10 -22.62 -49.43
CA SER A 923 14.45 -23.35 -50.52
C SER A 923 15.40 -23.68 -51.68
N VAL A 924 16.42 -22.85 -51.91
CA VAL A 924 17.42 -22.98 -52.98
C VAL A 924 18.54 -23.93 -52.58
N HIS A 925 18.85 -23.99 -51.28
CA HIS A 925 19.86 -24.88 -50.69
C HIS A 925 19.24 -25.66 -49.52
N PRO A 926 18.48 -26.76 -49.79
CA PRO A 926 17.82 -27.54 -48.75
C PRO A 926 18.78 -28.22 -47.75
N ASP A 927 20.06 -28.31 -48.07
CA ASP A 927 21.13 -28.75 -47.17
C ASP A 927 21.54 -27.69 -46.14
N LYS A 928 21.05 -26.45 -46.26
CA LYS A 928 21.50 -25.29 -45.47
C LYS A 928 20.40 -24.63 -44.65
N TYR A 929 20.81 -24.16 -43.48
CA TYR A 929 19.95 -23.53 -42.49
C TYR A 929 20.58 -22.24 -41.98
N LEU A 930 19.76 -21.28 -41.55
CA LEU A 930 20.25 -20.11 -40.84
C LEU A 930 20.76 -20.48 -39.45
N HIS A 931 21.99 -20.07 -39.13
CA HIS A 931 22.64 -20.35 -37.85
C HIS A 931 23.55 -19.22 -37.36
N ILE A 932 23.92 -19.27 -36.07
CA ILE A 932 24.97 -18.47 -35.45
C ILE A 932 26.01 -19.43 -34.87
N GLN A 933 27.25 -19.46 -35.40
CA GLN A 933 28.29 -20.30 -34.79
C GLN A 933 29.29 -19.50 -33.94
N ASN A 934 29.80 -18.37 -34.43
CA ASN A 934 30.79 -17.55 -33.70
C ASN A 934 30.72 -16.03 -34.02
N GLY A 935 29.64 -15.53 -34.63
CA GLY A 935 29.59 -14.13 -35.08
C GLY A 935 28.25 -13.76 -35.74
N PRO A 936 28.24 -13.29 -37.00
CA PRO A 936 27.02 -12.88 -37.70
C PRO A 936 26.10 -14.06 -38.02
N LEU A 937 24.93 -13.76 -38.57
CA LEU A 937 24.03 -14.77 -39.12
C LEU A 937 24.62 -15.38 -40.40
N GLU A 938 24.62 -16.71 -40.50
CA GLU A 938 25.20 -17.46 -41.62
C GLU A 938 24.21 -18.47 -42.20
N LEU A 939 24.36 -18.84 -43.49
CA LEU A 939 23.59 -19.89 -44.16
C LEU A 939 24.51 -21.06 -44.52
N GLY A 940 24.62 -22.03 -43.62
CA GLY A 940 25.55 -23.15 -43.74
C GLY A 940 24.90 -24.53 -43.60
N THR A 941 25.66 -25.55 -44.04
CA THR A 941 25.37 -26.96 -43.81
C THR A 941 25.82 -27.33 -42.40
N ILE A 942 24.91 -27.85 -41.58
CA ILE A 942 25.12 -28.03 -40.13
C ILE A 942 24.65 -29.41 -39.65
N ASP A 943 25.12 -29.82 -38.47
CA ASP A 943 24.45 -30.84 -37.68
C ASP A 943 23.12 -30.28 -37.18
N LEU A 944 22.01 -30.97 -37.49
CA LEU A 944 20.65 -30.55 -37.12
C LEU A 944 20.44 -30.49 -35.61
N ASN A 945 21.29 -31.13 -34.80
CA ASN A 945 21.20 -31.14 -33.34
C ASN A 945 21.80 -29.88 -32.68
N TRP A 946 22.45 -29.00 -33.43
CA TRP A 946 23.09 -27.81 -32.87
C TRP A 946 22.08 -26.69 -32.58
N ALA A 947 22.12 -26.16 -31.35
CA ALA A 947 21.26 -25.04 -30.92
C ALA A 947 21.49 -23.73 -31.70
N SER A 948 22.65 -23.59 -32.35
CA SER A 948 23.01 -22.47 -33.24
C SER A 948 21.98 -22.18 -34.33
N ALA A 949 21.19 -23.17 -34.74
CA ALA A 949 20.19 -23.08 -35.80
C ALA A 949 18.74 -23.33 -35.33
N LEU A 950 18.54 -23.42 -34.01
CA LEU A 950 17.22 -23.54 -33.40
C LEU A 950 16.73 -22.16 -33.00
N TRP A 951 15.61 -21.74 -33.58
CA TRP A 951 15.05 -20.40 -33.47
C TRP A 951 13.68 -20.45 -32.80
N LYS A 952 13.36 -19.41 -32.02
CA LYS A 952 12.03 -19.22 -31.43
C LYS A 952 11.32 -18.08 -32.14
N ILE A 953 10.12 -18.36 -32.66
CA ILE A 953 9.24 -17.35 -33.25
C ILE A 953 8.41 -16.73 -32.13
N VAL A 954 8.64 -15.45 -31.84
CA VAL A 954 7.99 -14.72 -30.73
C VAL A 954 6.99 -13.72 -31.31
N PRO A 955 5.68 -13.83 -31.02
CA PRO A 955 4.71 -12.81 -31.40
C PRO A 955 5.04 -11.46 -30.74
N ALA A 956 5.00 -10.37 -31.52
CA ALA A 956 5.24 -9.02 -31.03
C ALA A 956 3.97 -8.17 -31.08
N GLN A 957 3.27 -8.16 -32.22
CA GLN A 957 1.98 -7.50 -32.44
C GLN A 957 1.16 -8.30 -33.46
N ALA A 958 -0.07 -7.88 -33.78
CA ALA A 958 -0.94 -8.61 -34.71
C ALA A 958 -0.30 -8.73 -36.11
N GLY A 959 0.07 -9.97 -36.51
CA GLY A 959 0.77 -10.25 -37.77
C GLY A 959 2.27 -9.94 -37.78
N VAL A 960 2.86 -9.61 -36.63
CA VAL A 960 4.27 -9.19 -36.49
C VAL A 960 4.98 -10.05 -35.45
N ILE A 961 6.17 -10.53 -35.78
CA ILE A 961 7.00 -11.43 -34.97
C ILE A 961 8.40 -10.86 -34.71
N ARG A 962 9.12 -11.49 -33.79
CA ARG A 962 10.58 -11.48 -33.68
C ARG A 962 11.11 -12.91 -33.85
N ILE A 963 12.34 -13.03 -34.34
CA ILE A 963 13.06 -14.30 -34.46
C ILE A 963 14.21 -14.25 -33.45
N GLN A 964 14.13 -15.09 -32.42
CA GLN A 964 15.04 -15.14 -31.26
C GLN A 964 15.93 -16.38 -31.36
N SER A 965 17.23 -16.26 -31.09
CA SER A 965 18.13 -17.43 -31.04
C SER A 965 17.86 -18.26 -29.78
N SER A 966 17.88 -19.60 -29.88
CA SER A 966 17.87 -20.46 -28.68
C SER A 966 19.26 -20.56 -28.01
N LEU A 967 20.34 -20.40 -28.77
CA LEU A 967 21.71 -20.38 -28.26
C LEU A 967 22.03 -19.06 -27.53
N HIS A 968 21.43 -17.96 -27.99
CA HIS A 968 21.56 -16.63 -27.41
C HIS A 968 20.18 -15.96 -27.24
N PRO A 969 19.43 -16.24 -26.15
CA PRO A 969 18.08 -15.70 -25.93
C PRO A 969 18.00 -14.18 -25.81
N ASP A 970 19.14 -13.52 -25.55
CA ASP A 970 19.36 -12.08 -25.61
C ASP A 970 19.31 -11.49 -27.02
N LYS A 971 19.55 -12.33 -28.06
CA LYS A 971 19.76 -11.90 -29.44
C LYS A 971 18.60 -12.19 -30.38
N TYR A 972 18.33 -11.22 -31.25
CA TYR A 972 17.23 -11.25 -32.23
C TYR A 972 17.70 -10.87 -33.64
N PHE A 973 17.02 -11.38 -34.67
CA PHE A 973 17.24 -10.96 -36.07
C PHE A 973 17.05 -9.44 -36.22
N TYR A 974 18.07 -8.77 -36.75
CA TYR A 974 18.12 -7.32 -36.86
C TYR A 974 18.62 -6.87 -38.24
N PRO A 975 17.85 -6.06 -38.99
CA PRO A 975 18.32 -5.44 -40.23
C PRO A 975 19.19 -4.21 -39.90
N LEU A 976 20.47 -4.22 -40.29
CA LEU A 976 21.41 -3.14 -39.96
C LEU A 976 21.25 -1.92 -40.90
N GLY A 977 20.15 -1.19 -40.72
CA GLY A 977 19.89 0.08 -41.40
C GLY A 977 19.59 -0.08 -42.90
N ASN A 978 20.25 0.75 -43.72
CA ASN A 978 20.15 0.69 -45.19
C ASN A 978 21.09 -0.35 -45.81
N ASP A 979 22.04 -0.89 -45.03
CA ASP A 979 22.96 -1.90 -45.52
C ASP A 979 22.28 -3.27 -45.62
N VAL A 980 22.71 -4.06 -46.60
CA VAL A 980 22.03 -5.29 -47.03
C VAL A 980 22.21 -6.46 -46.03
N VAL A 981 22.87 -6.23 -44.89
CA VAL A 981 23.26 -7.27 -43.91
C VAL A 981 22.18 -7.49 -42.84
N VAL A 982 21.89 -8.76 -42.56
CA VAL A 982 21.15 -9.17 -41.35
C VAL A 982 22.14 -9.68 -40.32
N ASP A 983 22.07 -9.13 -39.11
CA ASP A 983 22.89 -9.55 -37.98
C ASP A 983 22.00 -9.92 -36.78
N VAL A 984 22.60 -10.43 -35.71
CA VAL A 984 21.89 -10.88 -34.51
C VAL A 984 22.41 -10.11 -33.30
N VAL A 985 21.86 -8.92 -33.09
CA VAL A 985 22.28 -7.99 -32.02
C VAL A 985 21.67 -8.37 -30.67
N ASP A 986 22.36 -8.02 -29.59
CA ASP A 986 21.75 -7.94 -28.26
C ASP A 986 20.74 -6.79 -28.26
N PHE A 987 19.50 -7.08 -27.85
CA PHE A 987 18.42 -6.10 -27.76
C PHE A 987 18.73 -4.94 -26.81
N ASN A 988 19.66 -5.12 -25.86
CA ASN A 988 19.98 -4.16 -24.80
C ASN A 988 21.19 -3.27 -25.13
N SER A 989 22.03 -3.65 -26.10
CA SER A 989 23.24 -2.89 -26.46
C SER A 989 23.03 -1.86 -27.57
N TYR A 990 21.82 -1.77 -28.13
CA TYR A 990 21.52 -0.93 -29.30
C TYR A 990 20.54 0.20 -28.96
N SER A 991 21.00 1.46 -29.05
CA SER A 991 20.23 2.66 -28.66
C SER A 991 19.18 3.13 -29.68
N GLY A 992 18.82 2.28 -30.66
CA GLY A 992 17.85 2.59 -31.71
C GLY A 992 16.40 2.22 -31.37
N PRO A 993 15.44 2.61 -32.21
CA PRO A 993 14.02 2.42 -31.92
C PRO A 993 13.59 0.94 -32.05
N VAL A 994 12.94 0.41 -31.00
CA VAL A 994 12.53 -1.00 -30.81
C VAL A 994 11.81 -1.67 -31.99
N VAL A 995 11.16 -0.88 -32.86
CA VAL A 995 10.49 -1.35 -34.09
C VAL A 995 11.40 -2.09 -35.07
N SER A 996 12.71 -1.86 -35.02
CA SER A 996 13.69 -2.46 -35.93
C SER A 996 13.85 -3.98 -35.82
N SER A 997 13.59 -4.55 -34.64
CA SER A 997 13.67 -6.00 -34.37
C SER A 997 12.55 -6.85 -34.98
N MET A 998 11.62 -6.23 -35.73
CA MET A 998 10.33 -6.83 -36.07
C MET A 998 10.19 -7.23 -37.54
N TRP A 999 9.55 -8.38 -37.74
CA TRP A 999 9.42 -9.06 -39.03
C TRP A 999 7.98 -9.53 -39.24
N LYS A 1000 7.56 -9.69 -40.50
CA LYS A 1000 6.30 -10.32 -40.90
C LYS A 1000 6.62 -11.61 -41.65
N ILE A 1001 5.96 -12.72 -41.29
CA ILE A 1001 5.96 -13.94 -42.11
C ILE A 1001 4.82 -13.85 -43.12
N GLU A 1002 5.10 -14.22 -44.38
CA GLU A 1002 4.11 -14.41 -45.42
C GLU A 1002 4.16 -15.85 -45.94
N GLY A 1003 3.01 -16.52 -45.98
CA GLY A 1003 2.90 -17.96 -46.23
C GLY A 1003 2.37 -18.72 -45.01
N GLU A 1004 2.04 -19.99 -45.18
CA GLU A 1004 1.53 -20.82 -44.09
C GLU A 1004 2.66 -21.26 -43.15
N ILE A 1005 2.60 -20.80 -41.90
CA ILE A 1005 3.46 -21.32 -40.83
C ILE A 1005 2.97 -22.75 -40.53
N PRO A 1006 3.82 -23.78 -40.63
CA PRO A 1006 3.40 -25.15 -40.36
C PRO A 1006 3.02 -25.32 -38.89
N THR A 1007 1.74 -25.55 -38.64
CA THR A 1007 1.25 -26.01 -37.34
C THR A 1007 1.75 -27.44 -37.09
N THR A 1008 1.91 -27.81 -35.82
CA THR A 1008 2.46 -29.12 -35.43
C THR A 1008 1.48 -30.26 -35.69
N ALA A 1009 1.45 -30.73 -36.94
CA ALA A 1009 0.71 -31.92 -37.35
C ALA A 1009 1.28 -33.19 -36.69
N SER A 1010 0.41 -33.98 -36.07
CA SER A 1010 0.77 -35.27 -35.49
C SER A 1010 0.94 -36.32 -36.59
N ASN A 1011 2.19 -36.69 -36.89
CA ASN A 1011 2.50 -37.68 -37.92
C ASN A 1011 2.47 -39.10 -37.33
N THR A 1012 1.47 -39.90 -37.69
CA THR A 1012 1.49 -41.37 -37.55
C THR A 1012 1.36 -41.99 -38.95
N PRO A 1013 2.20 -42.96 -39.35
CA PRO A 1013 2.15 -43.52 -40.70
C PRO A 1013 0.91 -44.39 -40.94
N THR A 1014 0.28 -44.24 -42.11
CA THR A 1014 -0.85 -45.09 -42.53
C THR A 1014 -0.35 -46.34 -43.24
N GLU A 1015 -0.45 -47.49 -42.58
CA GLU A 1015 -0.40 -48.80 -43.23
C GLU A 1015 -1.82 -49.40 -43.26
N THR A 1016 -2.23 -49.96 -44.39
CA THR A 1016 -3.64 -50.28 -44.67
C THR A 1016 -4.06 -51.68 -44.20
N VAL A 1017 -4.70 -51.74 -43.04
CA VAL A 1017 -5.41 -52.92 -42.50
C VAL A 1017 -6.82 -52.49 -42.05
N PRO A 1018 -7.89 -53.32 -42.17
CA PRO A 1018 -9.27 -52.85 -42.03
C PRO A 1018 -9.66 -52.30 -40.64
N ALA A 1019 -10.62 -51.38 -40.65
CA ALA A 1019 -11.00 -50.58 -39.48
C ALA A 1019 -11.48 -51.41 -38.27
N THR A 1020 -10.88 -51.16 -37.12
CA THR A 1020 -11.51 -51.30 -35.80
C THR A 1020 -11.63 -49.91 -35.18
N THR A 1021 -12.80 -49.55 -34.66
CA THR A 1021 -13.15 -48.15 -34.35
C THR A 1021 -12.42 -47.62 -33.12
N ALA A 1022 -11.25 -47.01 -33.32
CA ALA A 1022 -10.55 -46.28 -32.26
C ALA A 1022 -11.38 -45.06 -31.83
N ALA A 1023 -11.83 -45.04 -30.57
CA ALA A 1023 -12.56 -43.91 -30.01
C ALA A 1023 -11.66 -42.66 -29.98
N ALA A 1024 -12.18 -41.53 -30.47
CA ALA A 1024 -11.44 -40.28 -30.45
C ALA A 1024 -11.06 -39.90 -29.01
N ALA A 1025 -9.82 -39.42 -28.82
CA ALA A 1025 -9.34 -38.96 -27.54
C ALA A 1025 -10.15 -37.71 -27.12
N ASN A 1026 -11.11 -37.89 -26.21
CA ASN A 1026 -11.95 -36.82 -25.68
C ASN A 1026 -11.09 -35.81 -24.90
N THR A 1027 -10.63 -34.76 -25.58
CA THR A 1027 -9.95 -33.63 -24.96
C THR A 1027 -10.90 -32.93 -23.99
N MET A 1028 -10.64 -33.08 -22.70
CA MET A 1028 -11.38 -32.41 -21.63
C MET A 1028 -11.36 -30.90 -21.84
N THR A 1029 -12.54 -30.27 -21.90
CA THR A 1029 -12.65 -28.81 -21.85
C THR A 1029 -12.20 -28.31 -20.47
N PRO A 1030 -11.68 -27.08 -20.33
CA PRO A 1030 -11.43 -26.49 -19.02
C PRO A 1030 -12.69 -26.45 -18.14
N ALA A 1031 -12.51 -26.37 -16.82
CA ALA A 1031 -13.63 -26.05 -15.92
C ALA A 1031 -14.20 -24.65 -16.26
N SER A 1032 -15.46 -24.39 -15.93
CA SER A 1032 -16.02 -23.04 -16.11
C SER A 1032 -15.31 -22.03 -15.19
N PRO A 1033 -15.11 -20.77 -15.61
CA PRO A 1033 -14.43 -19.76 -14.79
C PRO A 1033 -14.99 -19.65 -13.36
N GLY A 1034 -14.11 -19.71 -12.36
CA GLY A 1034 -14.48 -19.73 -10.94
C GLY A 1034 -14.83 -21.11 -10.37
N TYR A 1035 -14.72 -22.17 -11.18
CA TYR A 1035 -14.87 -23.57 -10.78
C TYR A 1035 -13.63 -24.38 -11.15
N VAL A 1036 -13.48 -25.54 -10.51
CA VAL A 1036 -12.41 -26.52 -10.69
C VAL A 1036 -13.00 -27.92 -10.79
N ARG A 1037 -12.25 -28.89 -11.30
CA ARG A 1037 -12.50 -30.33 -11.14
C ARG A 1037 -11.48 -30.92 -10.17
N ILE A 1038 -11.80 -32.08 -9.61
CA ILE A 1038 -10.94 -32.80 -8.68
C ILE A 1038 -10.60 -34.15 -9.31
N GLN A 1039 -9.41 -34.26 -9.90
CA GLN A 1039 -8.92 -35.43 -10.62
C GLN A 1039 -8.15 -36.37 -9.69
N ASN A 1040 -8.33 -37.68 -9.81
CA ASN A 1040 -7.56 -38.66 -9.02
C ASN A 1040 -6.19 -38.98 -9.65
N TYR A 1041 -5.13 -39.09 -8.85
CA TYR A 1041 -3.79 -39.45 -9.34
C TYR A 1041 -3.69 -40.91 -9.81
N TRP A 1042 -4.21 -41.83 -9.01
CA TRP A 1042 -4.12 -43.27 -9.27
C TRP A 1042 -4.97 -43.68 -10.49
N LYS A 1043 -6.14 -43.04 -10.64
CA LYS A 1043 -7.05 -43.19 -11.79
C LYS A 1043 -7.16 -41.86 -12.55
N LYS A 1044 -6.18 -41.55 -13.40
CA LYS A 1044 -6.07 -40.24 -14.11
C LYS A 1044 -7.28 -39.82 -14.96
N THR A 1045 -8.16 -40.75 -15.32
CA THR A 1045 -9.42 -40.46 -16.05
C THR A 1045 -10.64 -40.28 -15.13
N HIS A 1046 -10.50 -40.55 -13.84
CA HIS A 1046 -11.56 -40.40 -12.85
C HIS A 1046 -11.50 -39.03 -12.17
N TYR A 1047 -12.69 -38.49 -11.92
CA TYR A 1047 -12.91 -37.21 -11.27
C TYR A 1047 -14.01 -37.35 -10.21
N VAL A 1048 -13.95 -36.52 -9.18
CA VAL A 1048 -15.02 -36.43 -8.17
C VAL A 1048 -16.25 -35.75 -8.78
N HIS A 1049 -17.39 -36.43 -8.78
CA HIS A 1049 -18.67 -35.91 -9.31
C HIS A 1049 -19.87 -36.35 -8.47
N ASN A 1050 -21.03 -35.72 -8.70
CA ASN A 1050 -22.30 -36.10 -8.06
C ASN A 1050 -23.47 -36.34 -9.04
N GLU A 1051 -23.20 -36.71 -10.30
CA GLU A 1051 -24.20 -36.85 -11.39
C GLU A 1051 -25.40 -37.72 -10.99
N ASN A 1052 -25.17 -38.88 -10.38
CA ASN A 1052 -26.21 -39.80 -9.91
C ASN A 1052 -26.85 -39.37 -8.56
N GLY A 1053 -26.61 -38.15 -8.10
CA GLY A 1053 -27.05 -37.62 -6.80
C GLY A 1053 -26.17 -38.05 -5.62
N ALA A 1054 -25.65 -39.28 -5.64
CA ALA A 1054 -24.58 -39.73 -4.76
C ALA A 1054 -23.21 -39.16 -5.18
N LEU A 1055 -22.25 -39.11 -4.25
CA LEU A 1055 -20.87 -38.72 -4.52
C LEU A 1055 -20.07 -39.90 -5.08
N GLU A 1056 -19.37 -39.69 -6.19
CA GLU A 1056 -18.69 -40.73 -6.97
C GLU A 1056 -17.30 -40.27 -7.46
N ASP A 1057 -16.43 -41.23 -7.79
CA ASP A 1057 -15.09 -41.04 -8.39
C ASP A 1057 -15.07 -41.82 -9.71
N GLY A 1058 -15.33 -41.14 -10.83
CA GLY A 1058 -15.71 -41.79 -12.10
C GLY A 1058 -15.35 -41.00 -13.36
N LEU A 1059 -15.61 -41.63 -14.51
CA LEU A 1059 -15.46 -41.00 -15.81
C LEU A 1059 -16.52 -39.90 -15.99
N ILE A 1060 -16.09 -38.74 -16.48
CA ILE A 1060 -16.97 -37.58 -16.71
C ILE A 1060 -16.92 -37.15 -18.18
N GLN A 1061 -17.99 -36.53 -18.67
CA GLN A 1061 -17.95 -35.84 -19.95
C GLN A 1061 -17.44 -34.39 -19.75
N PRO A 1062 -16.80 -33.77 -20.77
CA PRO A 1062 -16.17 -32.46 -20.64
C PRO A 1062 -17.04 -31.39 -19.95
N ASN A 1063 -18.33 -31.33 -20.26
CA ASN A 1063 -19.21 -30.26 -19.80
C ASN A 1063 -20.09 -30.60 -18.58
N TRP A 1064 -19.88 -31.75 -17.91
CA TRP A 1064 -20.66 -32.12 -16.71
C TRP A 1064 -20.46 -31.13 -15.56
N TRP A 1065 -21.55 -30.48 -15.12
CA TRP A 1065 -21.50 -29.53 -13.99
C TRP A 1065 -21.42 -30.23 -12.63
N SER A 1066 -21.87 -31.48 -12.54
CA SER A 1066 -21.74 -32.33 -11.35
C SER A 1066 -20.29 -32.62 -10.96
N SER A 1067 -19.38 -32.55 -11.93
CA SER A 1067 -17.91 -32.69 -11.76
C SER A 1067 -17.18 -31.39 -11.46
N GLN A 1068 -17.91 -30.26 -11.48
CA GLN A 1068 -17.35 -28.93 -11.29
C GLN A 1068 -17.69 -28.42 -9.90
N TRP A 1069 -16.67 -27.94 -9.20
CA TRP A 1069 -16.71 -27.55 -7.80
C TRP A 1069 -16.21 -26.13 -7.64
N LYS A 1070 -16.75 -25.40 -6.69
CA LYS A 1070 -16.27 -24.07 -6.30
C LYS A 1070 -15.58 -24.20 -4.95
N ILE A 1071 -14.31 -23.82 -4.91
CA ILE A 1071 -13.54 -23.72 -3.68
C ILE A 1071 -13.94 -22.40 -2.99
N VAL A 1072 -14.62 -22.50 -1.86
CA VAL A 1072 -15.11 -21.36 -1.07
C VAL A 1072 -14.20 -21.21 0.15
N PRO A 1073 -13.38 -20.14 0.25
CA PRO A 1073 -12.52 -19.92 1.41
C PRO A 1073 -13.27 -19.80 2.73
N VAL A 1074 -12.64 -20.29 3.79
CA VAL A 1074 -13.02 -20.14 5.20
C VAL A 1074 -11.80 -19.55 5.93
N HIS A 1075 -11.88 -19.33 7.24
CA HIS A 1075 -10.72 -18.88 8.03
C HIS A 1075 -9.57 -19.91 8.04
N SER A 1076 -8.36 -19.45 8.39
CA SER A 1076 -7.20 -20.30 8.72
C SER A 1076 -6.77 -21.31 7.63
N GLY A 1077 -7.00 -20.99 6.35
CA GLY A 1077 -6.63 -21.84 5.21
C GLY A 1077 -7.53 -23.07 5.02
N TRP A 1078 -8.69 -23.14 5.69
CA TRP A 1078 -9.75 -24.10 5.40
C TRP A 1078 -10.61 -23.61 4.23
N VAL A 1079 -11.23 -24.54 3.51
CA VAL A 1079 -12.15 -24.29 2.39
C VAL A 1079 -13.39 -25.17 2.51
N ARG A 1080 -14.52 -24.73 1.95
CA ARG A 1080 -15.66 -25.59 1.62
C ARG A 1080 -15.62 -25.90 0.13
N ILE A 1081 -16.02 -27.10 -0.27
CA ILE A 1081 -16.02 -27.53 -1.67
C ILE A 1081 -17.49 -27.66 -2.11
N GLN A 1082 -17.99 -26.60 -2.75
CA GLN A 1082 -19.39 -26.42 -3.17
C GLN A 1082 -19.62 -27.02 -4.56
N ASN A 1083 -20.72 -27.72 -4.81
CA ASN A 1083 -21.01 -28.28 -6.13
C ASN A 1083 -21.59 -27.21 -7.10
N LYS A 1084 -21.24 -27.27 -8.39
CA LYS A 1084 -21.78 -26.34 -9.39
C LYS A 1084 -23.19 -26.70 -9.85
N TRP A 1085 -23.50 -27.99 -10.01
CA TRP A 1085 -24.82 -28.44 -10.47
C TRP A 1085 -25.90 -28.22 -9.40
N LYS A 1086 -25.53 -28.37 -8.12
CA LYS A 1086 -26.40 -28.15 -6.96
C LYS A 1086 -25.70 -27.20 -5.97
N PRO A 1087 -25.83 -25.87 -6.12
CA PRO A 1087 -25.08 -24.89 -5.32
C PRO A 1087 -25.41 -24.86 -3.82
N ASP A 1088 -26.51 -25.48 -3.41
CA ASP A 1088 -26.87 -25.74 -2.01
C ASP A 1088 -26.03 -26.88 -1.39
N GLN A 1089 -25.37 -27.70 -2.21
CA GLN A 1089 -24.65 -28.90 -1.78
C GLN A 1089 -23.13 -28.70 -1.71
N TYR A 1090 -22.54 -29.32 -0.70
CA TYR A 1090 -21.11 -29.29 -0.40
C TYR A 1090 -20.61 -30.70 -0.05
N LEU A 1091 -19.34 -30.98 -0.32
CA LEU A 1091 -18.66 -32.16 0.25
C LEU A 1091 -18.58 -32.04 1.77
N HIS A 1092 -19.05 -33.07 2.49
CA HIS A 1092 -18.99 -33.13 3.95
C HIS A 1092 -18.82 -34.57 4.46
N ASN A 1093 -18.47 -34.73 5.74
CA ASN A 1093 -18.38 -36.04 6.39
C ASN A 1093 -19.12 -36.17 7.75
N GLN A 1094 -20.23 -35.46 7.92
CA GLN A 1094 -21.00 -35.41 9.18
C GLN A 1094 -21.35 -36.80 9.73
N ASN A 1095 -21.77 -37.72 8.86
CA ASN A 1095 -22.16 -39.09 9.23
C ASN A 1095 -20.98 -40.08 9.25
N GLY A 1096 -19.74 -39.58 9.36
CA GLY A 1096 -18.50 -40.37 9.32
C GLY A 1096 -18.10 -40.91 7.94
N LYS A 1097 -19.03 -40.93 6.98
CA LYS A 1097 -18.83 -41.23 5.56
C LYS A 1097 -18.66 -39.94 4.77
N LEU A 1098 -17.99 -40.01 3.61
CA LEU A 1098 -17.90 -38.88 2.69
C LEU A 1098 -19.18 -38.77 1.86
N GLU A 1099 -19.82 -37.61 1.90
CA GLU A 1099 -21.16 -37.36 1.36
C GLU A 1099 -21.20 -35.98 0.67
N VAL A 1100 -22.29 -35.73 -0.08
CA VAL A 1100 -22.56 -34.44 -0.73
C VAL A 1100 -23.98 -34.00 -0.41
N GLY A 1101 -24.13 -32.81 0.20
CA GLY A 1101 -25.41 -32.38 0.77
C GLY A 1101 -25.38 -30.98 1.34
N THR A 1102 -26.52 -30.53 1.86
CA THR A 1102 -26.69 -29.22 2.50
C THR A 1102 -25.96 -29.17 3.84
N ILE A 1103 -25.43 -28.00 4.19
CA ILE A 1103 -24.66 -27.78 5.42
C ILE A 1103 -25.11 -26.50 6.11
N GLU A 1104 -25.03 -26.46 7.44
CA GLU A 1104 -25.19 -25.21 8.18
C GLU A 1104 -23.90 -24.36 8.14
N PRO A 1105 -23.99 -23.05 8.42
CA PRO A 1105 -22.82 -22.23 8.67
C PRO A 1105 -21.93 -22.84 9.77
N ASN A 1106 -20.65 -23.02 9.43
CA ASN A 1106 -19.55 -23.40 10.35
C ASN A 1106 -19.49 -24.88 10.75
N TRP A 1107 -20.22 -25.77 10.07
CA TRP A 1107 -19.99 -27.22 10.18
C TRP A 1107 -18.55 -27.62 9.79
N ALA A 1108 -17.79 -28.14 10.76
CA ALA A 1108 -16.43 -28.62 10.57
C ALA A 1108 -16.33 -29.86 9.63
N SER A 1109 -17.43 -30.60 9.47
CA SER A 1109 -17.53 -31.73 8.54
C SER A 1109 -17.34 -31.33 7.08
N ALA A 1110 -17.68 -30.09 6.74
CA ALA A 1110 -17.59 -29.52 5.40
C ALA A 1110 -16.35 -28.64 5.20
N MET A 1111 -15.48 -28.53 6.21
CA MET A 1111 -14.23 -27.79 6.15
C MET A 1111 -13.09 -28.74 5.76
N TRP A 1112 -12.43 -28.40 4.66
CA TRP A 1112 -11.36 -29.18 4.06
C TRP A 1112 -10.09 -28.33 3.94
N LYS A 1113 -8.92 -28.98 3.94
CA LYS A 1113 -7.63 -28.33 3.75
C LYS A 1113 -6.90 -29.03 2.61
N LEU A 1114 -6.53 -28.24 1.60
CA LEU A 1114 -5.77 -28.72 0.45
C LEU A 1114 -4.28 -28.71 0.85
N VAL A 1115 -3.80 -29.86 1.34
CA VAL A 1115 -2.43 -30.04 1.82
C VAL A 1115 -1.54 -30.44 0.63
N PRO A 1116 -0.56 -29.62 0.22
CA PRO A 1116 0.36 -29.99 -0.87
C PRO A 1116 1.11 -31.29 -0.54
N ALA A 1117 1.20 -32.19 -1.53
CA ALA A 1117 1.82 -33.51 -1.37
C ALA A 1117 2.94 -33.80 -2.37
N SER A 1118 3.10 -32.96 -3.40
CA SER A 1118 4.22 -32.97 -4.35
C SER A 1118 4.41 -31.57 -4.97
N GLN A 1119 5.48 -31.37 -5.73
CA GLN A 1119 5.72 -30.10 -6.44
C GLN A 1119 4.77 -29.92 -7.65
N ASP A 1120 4.29 -31.00 -8.26
CA ASP A 1120 3.47 -30.99 -9.49
C ASP A 1120 1.98 -30.60 -9.27
N GLY A 1121 1.67 -29.89 -8.18
CA GLY A 1121 0.32 -29.41 -7.86
C GLY A 1121 -0.64 -30.45 -7.26
N TRP A 1122 -0.19 -31.68 -6.96
CA TRP A 1122 -1.04 -32.67 -6.28
C TRP A 1122 -1.20 -32.36 -4.78
N VAL A 1123 -2.44 -32.44 -4.30
CA VAL A 1123 -2.83 -32.19 -2.92
C VAL A 1123 -3.52 -33.40 -2.30
N ARG A 1124 -3.49 -33.46 -0.96
CA ARG A 1124 -4.36 -34.28 -0.13
C ARG A 1124 -5.49 -33.41 0.40
N ILE A 1125 -6.72 -33.92 0.41
CA ILE A 1125 -7.88 -33.16 0.89
C ILE A 1125 -8.20 -33.63 2.33
N GLN A 1126 -7.61 -32.94 3.31
CA GLN A 1126 -7.70 -33.22 4.75
C GLN A 1126 -9.01 -32.67 5.33
N ASN A 1127 -9.62 -33.37 6.29
CA ASN A 1127 -10.84 -32.90 6.97
C ASN A 1127 -10.55 -32.12 8.27
N SER A 1128 -11.42 -31.16 8.63
CA SER A 1128 -11.25 -30.36 9.86
C SER A 1128 -11.72 -31.06 11.13
N TRP A 1129 -12.84 -31.81 11.06
CA TRP A 1129 -13.37 -32.57 12.20
C TRP A 1129 -12.43 -33.72 12.58
N TYR A 1130 -11.88 -34.42 11.59
CA TYR A 1130 -10.93 -35.52 11.78
C TYR A 1130 -9.61 -35.24 11.05
N GLN A 1131 -8.65 -34.62 11.75
CA GLN A 1131 -7.39 -34.14 11.15
C GLN A 1131 -6.49 -35.27 10.62
N ASN A 1132 -6.65 -36.49 11.10
CA ASN A 1132 -6.00 -37.70 10.59
C ASN A 1132 -6.66 -38.26 9.31
N ARG A 1133 -7.82 -37.74 8.89
CA ARG A 1133 -8.59 -38.27 7.76
C ARG A 1133 -8.52 -37.39 6.52
N TYR A 1134 -8.46 -38.06 5.37
CA TYR A 1134 -8.32 -37.47 4.05
C TYR A 1134 -9.28 -38.14 3.07
N ILE A 1135 -9.67 -37.43 2.01
CA ILE A 1135 -10.40 -38.04 0.89
C ILE A 1135 -9.47 -39.00 0.13
N HIS A 1136 -9.90 -40.24 -0.09
CA HIS A 1136 -9.18 -41.23 -0.89
C HIS A 1136 -10.14 -42.13 -1.68
N ASN A 1137 -9.62 -42.86 -2.68
CA ASN A 1137 -10.36 -43.88 -3.44
C ASN A 1137 -9.78 -45.31 -3.31
N GLN A 1138 -9.01 -45.57 -2.24
CA GLN A 1138 -8.25 -46.81 -2.02
C GLN A 1138 -9.09 -48.09 -2.18
N ASN A 1139 -10.29 -48.15 -1.60
CA ASN A 1139 -11.17 -49.32 -1.71
C ASN A 1139 -12.06 -49.31 -2.97
N GLY A 1140 -11.64 -48.60 -4.02
CA GLY A 1140 -12.36 -48.47 -5.29
C GLY A 1140 -13.52 -47.46 -5.27
N LYS A 1141 -14.02 -47.10 -4.08
CA LYS A 1141 -15.03 -46.06 -3.83
C LYS A 1141 -14.38 -44.82 -3.23
N ILE A 1142 -14.95 -43.64 -3.46
CA ILE A 1142 -14.51 -42.41 -2.79
C ILE A 1142 -15.00 -42.40 -1.33
N GLU A 1143 -14.08 -42.15 -0.39
CA GLU A 1143 -14.32 -42.26 1.05
C GLU A 1143 -13.40 -41.31 1.84
N VAL A 1144 -13.54 -41.27 3.17
CA VAL A 1144 -12.75 -40.39 4.05
C VAL A 1144 -12.20 -41.14 5.26
N GLY A 1145 -10.88 -41.37 5.25
CA GLY A 1145 -10.19 -42.25 6.20
C GLY A 1145 -8.73 -41.88 6.39
N GLU A 1146 -8.04 -42.65 7.22
CA GLU A 1146 -6.59 -42.54 7.40
C GLU A 1146 -5.85 -43.06 6.17
N ILE A 1147 -4.68 -42.50 5.88
CA ILE A 1147 -3.87 -42.82 4.69
C ILE A 1147 -2.41 -42.99 5.05
N ASP A 1148 -1.69 -43.82 4.29
CA ASP A 1148 -0.23 -43.80 4.30
C ASP A 1148 0.30 -42.58 3.51
N THR A 1149 1.48 -42.08 3.89
CA THR A 1149 2.18 -40.99 3.20
C THR A 1149 2.55 -41.28 1.74
N ASN A 1150 2.41 -42.52 1.27
CA ASN A 1150 2.69 -42.97 -0.09
C ASN A 1150 1.43 -43.34 -0.89
N TRP A 1151 0.22 -43.21 -0.33
CA TRP A 1151 -1.03 -43.56 -1.04
C TRP A 1151 -1.37 -42.59 -2.17
N GLY A 1152 -1.09 -42.99 -3.41
CA GLY A 1152 -1.53 -42.29 -4.63
C GLY A 1152 -3.05 -42.22 -4.80
N SER A 1153 -3.82 -43.09 -4.13
CA SER A 1153 -5.28 -43.06 -4.06
C SER A 1153 -5.83 -41.85 -3.26
N ALA A 1154 -4.97 -41.18 -2.49
CA ALA A 1154 -5.29 -39.98 -1.71
C ALA A 1154 -4.69 -38.69 -2.31
N LEU A 1155 -4.06 -38.78 -3.49
CA LEU A 1155 -3.52 -37.65 -4.24
C LEU A 1155 -4.53 -37.17 -5.28
N TRP A 1156 -4.84 -35.88 -5.22
CA TRP A 1156 -5.83 -35.23 -6.07
C TRP A 1156 -5.23 -33.99 -6.73
N LYS A 1157 -5.62 -33.73 -7.98
CA LYS A 1157 -5.29 -32.48 -8.68
C LYS A 1157 -6.56 -31.65 -8.80
N VAL A 1158 -6.44 -30.35 -8.53
CA VAL A 1158 -7.54 -29.39 -8.54
C VAL A 1158 -7.32 -28.46 -9.74
N GLU A 1159 -8.08 -28.66 -10.82
CA GLU A 1159 -7.82 -28.10 -12.17
C GLU A 1159 -9.00 -27.41 -12.86
#